data_AF-A0A402DPI1-F1
#
_entry.id   AF-A0A402DPI1-F1
#
_cell.length_a   1.000
_cell.length_b   1.000
_cell.length_c   1.000
_cell.angle_alpha   90.00
_cell.angle_beta   90.00
_cell.angle_gamma   90.00
#
_symmetry.space_group_name_H-M   'P 1'
#
loop_
_entity.id
_entity.type
_entity.pdbx_description
1 polymer ?
#
loop_
_entity_poly.entity_id
_entity_poly.type
_entity_poly.pdbx_seq_one_letter_code
_entity_poly.pdbx_strand_id
1 'polypeptide(L)'
;MTAPRPAHPSAHPSARTRRPGSAFLALLVTGLLAAPLAVAPPATAADVVPVGSGGYLTTPPGPTPEGCDALEANPRVYLTDDAPDEPLPTNDWWSSLLFKRWSCRASEPLHAHPVSYQPTPAGLGLSVTRDPVLSGTPGGIGEFHYPYAQDVLVGVAGLDAPVVEVAGWSDWTVTPSWSDGTRSLRATIGHGLPISWYHVAGGDAVLTGAADLRVWLRDGATVGFTAGGSDYVAYAPTGATWQVSGTTLTSALAGRGFLAVASLTTGPADDDAARVAQARAFAPFAFDEVTGTRVAWSYDEAAGAVRTTYTLTTTPLQGASAGTVVALYPHQQRYTTAVTGPGATSRVGTTYVSPRGAMTAYTGATAVTTSTPFTGVLPEVPAVATATGDARARLDALLDEAATDTLPVLRADTYWTGKALGRAARIAEIADQLGRTDLRDRTLGAIRTTLTDWFTATPGKTERVFGYDARWGTLIGYPASYGSDTELNDHHFHYGYFVAAAATLARFDPGWAAAYGGMVDVLVRDANGYDRSETRFPFLRDFDIYAGHDWASGHGAFAAGNNQESSSEGMNFAAALVQWGEATGSTAVRDAGAYLYATQAAAIQDYWFDGAGAIPTGFGHSTVGMIWGDGGAYATWFSGEAEMIQGINTLPITGGHLYLGLRPDDVRDNYAELVRVNGGPPTVWQDILWSYLALGDGPAALQALLAQPGYAVEEGESRAHTYHWVANLAALGTLDASVRADHPLAAVFTGPRGRTYVASSVTGQALTVRFGDGTTLAVPPGRTVTSGAFTWSGGSGPGGPTPTPTPTPTPTPTPTPTPTVSPTPTPTPTPTPTVSPTPTPTPTVPPGDGFALYLDGEGGLVTEPPTSPATVTVPRAAGIDTVTEPPDAVVATVEGVNGRPTTGATRFDLALDAGGVVGNGTRVSVSYDLTGDGEWDRVEVYRYFATDPLPGPERYTEAVGAERVTGTLGRMRGGTVRVAVWNAIGSGPSTVRLADSVVHLPLREAS
;
A
#
# COMPACT_ATOMS: atom_id res chain seq x y z
N MET A 1 -24.30 -14.86 53.61
CA MET A 1 -24.20 -15.32 55.00
C MET A 1 -23.23 -14.42 55.74
N THR A 2 -23.70 -13.84 56.85
CA THR A 2 -22.97 -13.27 58.01
C THR A 2 -21.86 -12.19 57.84
N ALA A 3 -22.18 -11.03 58.43
CA ALA A 3 -21.45 -9.78 58.75
C ALA A 3 -20.21 -9.98 59.69
N PRO A 4 -19.50 -8.95 60.27
CA PRO A 4 -19.90 -7.53 60.48
C PRO A 4 -18.84 -6.37 60.48
N ARG A 5 -19.39 -5.15 60.54
CA ARG A 5 -18.85 -3.81 60.99
C ARG A 5 -18.59 -3.77 62.54
N PRO A 6 -18.49 -2.63 63.30
CA PRO A 6 -18.35 -1.16 63.04
C PRO A 6 -17.42 -0.35 64.02
N ALA A 7 -17.30 0.98 63.84
CA ALA A 7 -17.47 1.97 64.94
C ALA A 7 -17.58 3.45 64.46
N HIS A 8 -18.56 4.18 65.01
CA HIS A 8 -18.79 5.65 65.05
C HIS A 8 -19.11 5.99 66.53
N PRO A 9 -18.95 7.23 67.06
CA PRO A 9 -19.99 8.30 67.02
C PRO A 9 -19.40 9.76 67.01
N SER A 10 -20.09 10.91 66.89
CA SER A 10 -21.20 11.48 67.71
C SER A 10 -21.66 12.86 67.14
N ALA A 11 -22.80 13.39 67.62
CA ALA A 11 -23.59 14.49 67.01
C ALA A 11 -23.86 15.75 67.89
N HIS A 12 -24.17 16.89 67.21
CA HIS A 12 -25.10 18.04 67.51
C HIS A 12 -24.87 19.00 68.73
N PRO A 13 -25.54 20.21 68.88
CA PRO A 13 -26.77 20.78 68.24
C PRO A 13 -26.92 22.34 67.99
N SER A 14 -27.99 22.75 67.25
CA SER A 14 -28.90 23.96 67.38
C SER A 14 -28.39 25.44 67.27
N ALA A 15 -29.15 26.54 67.04
CA ALA A 15 -30.38 26.93 66.30
C ALA A 15 -30.62 28.48 66.47
N ARG A 16 -31.35 29.13 65.52
CA ARG A 16 -32.27 30.32 65.62
C ARG A 16 -31.86 31.82 65.37
N THR A 17 -32.53 32.42 64.35
CA THR A 17 -33.25 33.75 64.23
C THR A 17 -32.47 35.10 64.28
N ARG A 18 -32.80 36.24 63.63
CA ARG A 18 -33.95 36.84 62.88
C ARG A 18 -33.47 38.12 62.10
N ARG A 19 -34.24 38.58 61.08
CA ARG A 19 -34.13 39.81 60.20
C ARG A 19 -34.42 41.15 60.96
N PRO A 20 -34.65 42.38 60.38
CA PRO A 20 -34.58 42.95 58.98
C PRO A 20 -34.01 44.42 58.88
N GLY A 21 -34.05 45.06 57.69
CA GLY A 21 -34.12 46.54 57.58
C GLY A 21 -33.44 47.20 56.37
N SER A 22 -34.24 47.78 55.48
CA SER A 22 -33.90 48.51 54.24
C SER A 22 -33.47 49.97 54.48
N ALA A 23 -32.69 50.59 53.56
CA ALA A 23 -33.14 51.70 52.69
C ALA A 23 -32.02 52.56 52.02
N PHE A 24 -32.37 53.11 50.84
CA PHE A 24 -31.91 54.33 50.13
C PHE A 24 -30.64 54.37 49.24
N LEU A 25 -30.87 54.12 47.94
CA LEU A 25 -30.68 54.98 46.73
C LEU A 25 -29.56 56.04 46.65
N ALA A 26 -28.70 55.93 45.62
CA ALA A 26 -28.26 57.05 44.76
C ALA A 26 -27.71 56.57 43.39
N LEU A 27 -28.15 57.25 42.32
CA LEU A 27 -27.74 57.13 40.91
C LEU A 27 -26.25 57.47 40.68
N LEU A 28 -25.55 56.85 39.71
CA LEU A 28 -25.41 57.37 38.33
C LEU A 28 -24.55 56.46 37.41
N VAL A 29 -24.89 56.58 36.12
CA VAL A 29 -24.50 55.88 34.88
C VAL A 29 -23.03 56.04 34.46
N THR A 30 -22.43 54.96 33.92
CA THR A 30 -21.64 54.97 32.66
C THR A 30 -21.60 53.56 32.07
N GLY A 31 -21.94 53.44 30.78
CA GLY A 31 -22.05 52.19 30.05
C GLY A 31 -20.82 51.84 29.22
N LEU A 32 -20.59 50.54 29.02
CA LEU A 32 -19.89 49.98 27.88
C LEU A 32 -20.56 48.65 27.51
N LEU A 33 -20.91 48.51 26.23
CA LEU A 33 -21.48 47.30 25.65
C LEU A 33 -20.48 46.14 25.73
N ALA A 34 -20.85 45.05 26.40
CA ALA A 34 -20.20 43.76 26.24
C ALA A 34 -20.96 42.96 25.16
N ALA A 35 -20.27 42.58 24.09
CA ALA A 35 -20.76 41.61 23.12
C ALA A 35 -20.93 40.24 23.81
N PRO A 36 -21.93 39.41 23.42
CA PRO A 36 -22.07 38.09 23.99
C PRO A 36 -20.91 37.21 23.54
N LEU A 37 -20.15 36.66 24.48
CA LEU A 37 -19.26 35.53 24.19
C LEU A 37 -20.13 34.40 23.64
N ALA A 38 -19.92 34.05 22.37
CA ALA A 38 -20.38 32.78 21.83
C ALA A 38 -19.61 31.68 22.57
N VAL A 39 -20.28 31.00 23.50
CA VAL A 39 -19.79 29.76 24.09
C VAL A 39 -19.86 28.72 22.97
N ALA A 40 -18.69 28.32 22.45
CA ALA A 40 -18.59 27.16 21.59
C ALA A 40 -19.18 25.94 22.33
N PRO A 41 -20.01 25.11 21.68
CA PRO A 41 -20.45 23.88 22.30
C PRO A 41 -19.22 23.02 22.65
N PRO A 42 -19.23 22.28 23.76
CA PRO A 42 -18.13 21.37 24.09
C PRO A 42 -17.97 20.36 22.94
N ALA A 43 -16.73 20.12 22.51
CA ALA A 43 -16.42 19.03 21.60
C ALA A 43 -17.02 17.74 22.18
N THR A 44 -17.90 17.09 21.43
CA THR A 44 -18.45 15.79 21.81
C THR A 44 -17.27 14.82 21.89
N ALA A 45 -17.01 14.26 23.08
CA ALA A 45 -16.00 13.22 23.22
C ALA A 45 -16.34 12.08 22.25
N ALA A 46 -15.35 11.57 21.51
CA ALA A 46 -15.56 10.44 20.60
C ALA A 46 -16.13 9.25 21.38
N ASP A 47 -17.21 8.68 20.86
CA ASP A 47 -17.81 7.47 21.42
C ASP A 47 -16.90 6.26 21.17
N VAL A 48 -17.02 5.23 21.99
CA VAL A 48 -16.25 3.98 21.88
C VAL A 48 -17.14 2.87 21.36
N VAL A 49 -16.69 2.16 20.33
CA VAL A 49 -17.30 0.90 19.89
C VAL A 49 -16.64 -0.25 20.65
N PRO A 50 -17.35 -0.96 21.55
CA PRO A 50 -16.78 -2.08 22.27
C PRO A 50 -16.58 -3.29 21.34
N VAL A 51 -15.43 -3.95 21.48
CA VAL A 51 -15.07 -5.19 20.78
C VAL A 51 -14.48 -6.16 21.80
N GLY A 52 -15.30 -7.07 22.31
CA GLY A 52 -14.93 -7.88 23.47
C GLY A 52 -14.70 -6.99 24.70
N SER A 53 -13.56 -7.16 25.36
CA SER A 53 -13.09 -6.31 26.47
C SER A 53 -12.33 -5.05 26.00
N GLY A 54 -12.05 -4.96 24.70
CA GLY A 54 -11.42 -3.80 24.07
C GLY A 54 -12.43 -2.92 23.34
N GLY A 55 -11.92 -2.07 22.45
CA GLY A 55 -12.72 -1.23 21.57
C GLY A 55 -11.89 -0.19 20.83
N TYR A 56 -12.52 0.47 19.87
CA TYR A 56 -11.95 1.57 19.08
C TYR A 56 -12.83 2.82 19.16
N LEU A 57 -12.26 3.99 18.86
CA LEU A 57 -12.99 5.25 18.82
C LEU A 57 -13.82 5.35 17.53
N THR A 58 -15.06 5.86 17.61
CA THR A 58 -15.91 6.12 16.44
C THR A 58 -15.44 7.30 15.59
N THR A 59 -14.49 8.07 16.11
CA THR A 59 -13.90 9.22 15.43
C THR A 59 -12.41 9.20 15.70
N PRO A 60 -11.57 9.23 14.66
CA PRO A 60 -10.12 9.27 14.84
C PRO A 60 -9.69 10.49 15.67
N PRO A 61 -8.77 10.33 16.64
CA PRO A 61 -8.32 11.44 17.48
C PRO A 61 -7.25 12.33 16.83
N GLY A 62 -6.77 11.98 15.64
CA GLY A 62 -5.71 12.69 14.91
C GLY A 62 -6.07 12.93 13.44
N PRO A 63 -5.07 13.24 12.60
CA PRO A 63 -5.26 13.45 11.16
C PRO A 63 -5.95 12.26 10.50
N THR A 64 -6.72 12.53 9.46
CA THR A 64 -7.45 11.53 8.67
C THR A 64 -6.99 11.61 7.22
N PRO A 65 -7.38 10.69 6.33
CA PRO A 65 -6.92 10.70 4.94
C PRO A 65 -7.15 12.05 4.26
N GLU A 66 -6.12 12.56 3.57
CA GLU A 66 -6.06 13.89 2.96
C GLU A 66 -5.90 13.76 1.43
N GLY A 67 -6.64 14.56 0.66
CA GLY A 67 -6.53 14.62 -0.80
C GLY A 67 -7.10 15.96 -1.30
N CYS A 68 -7.64 15.99 -2.51
CA CYS A 68 -8.42 17.15 -2.96
C CYS A 68 -9.52 17.56 -1.95
N ASP A 69 -9.75 18.87 -1.77
CA ASP A 69 -10.67 19.46 -0.76
C ASP A 69 -12.04 18.74 -0.66
N ALA A 70 -12.56 18.26 -1.79
CA ALA A 70 -13.84 17.57 -1.85
C ALA A 70 -13.86 16.23 -1.08
N LEU A 71 -12.71 15.54 -0.97
CA LEU A 71 -12.56 14.27 -0.27
C LEU A 71 -12.61 14.40 1.24
N GLU A 72 -12.08 15.52 1.78
CA GLU A 72 -12.15 15.78 3.22
C GLU A 72 -13.61 15.83 3.69
N ALA A 73 -14.49 16.41 2.87
CA ALA A 73 -15.92 16.46 3.12
C ALA A 73 -16.62 15.12 2.82
N ASN A 74 -16.29 14.48 1.68
CA ASN A 74 -16.92 13.25 1.24
C ASN A 74 -15.96 12.41 0.35
N PRO A 75 -15.40 11.29 0.84
CA PRO A 75 -14.50 10.46 0.04
C PRO A 75 -15.20 9.72 -1.11
N ARG A 76 -16.54 9.70 -1.13
CA ARG A 76 -17.35 9.15 -2.24
C ARG A 76 -17.64 10.17 -3.33
N VAL A 77 -17.11 11.39 -3.26
CA VAL A 77 -17.42 12.49 -4.20
C VAL A 77 -17.02 12.20 -5.65
N TYR A 78 -16.07 11.29 -5.88
CA TYR A 78 -15.60 10.91 -7.21
C TYR A 78 -16.18 9.57 -7.68
N LEU A 79 -17.31 9.17 -7.12
CA LEU A 79 -18.09 8.03 -7.57
C LEU A 79 -19.32 8.51 -8.35
N THR A 80 -19.72 7.75 -9.36
CA THR A 80 -21.03 7.95 -9.98
C THR A 80 -22.14 7.46 -9.05
N ASP A 81 -23.37 7.93 -9.27
CA ASP A 81 -24.55 7.53 -8.48
C ASP A 81 -24.84 6.02 -8.49
N ASP A 82 -24.37 5.31 -9.54
CA ASP A 82 -24.53 3.86 -9.71
C ASP A 82 -23.35 3.03 -9.22
N ALA A 83 -22.32 3.65 -8.62
CA ALA A 83 -21.20 2.94 -8.03
C ALA A 83 -21.64 2.08 -6.82
N PRO A 84 -20.99 0.92 -6.55
CA PRO A 84 -21.31 0.06 -5.43
C PRO A 84 -21.27 0.79 -4.08
N ASP A 85 -22.31 0.62 -3.25
CA ASP A 85 -22.36 1.11 -1.87
C ASP A 85 -21.57 0.17 -0.92
N GLU A 86 -20.30 -0.01 -1.25
CA GLU A 86 -19.32 -0.82 -0.51
C GLU A 86 -18.20 0.08 0.01
N PRO A 87 -17.45 -0.35 1.05
CA PRO A 87 -16.27 0.36 1.53
C PRO A 87 -15.29 0.67 0.40
N LEU A 88 -14.66 1.85 0.46
CA LEU A 88 -13.80 2.34 -0.63
C LEU A 88 -12.50 1.54 -0.68
N PRO A 89 -12.17 0.93 -1.83
CA PRO A 89 -10.85 0.34 -2.03
C PRO A 89 -9.77 1.43 -1.96
N THR A 90 -8.67 1.07 -1.33
CA THR A 90 -7.40 1.82 -1.26
C THR A 90 -6.27 0.82 -1.48
N ASN A 91 -5.02 1.26 -1.59
CA ASN A 91 -3.88 0.34 -1.70
C ASN A 91 -3.99 -0.61 -2.91
N ASP A 92 -4.44 -0.06 -4.03
CA ASP A 92 -4.68 -0.82 -5.27
C ASP A 92 -4.04 -0.08 -6.47
N TRP A 93 -3.79 -0.79 -7.56
CA TRP A 93 -3.14 -0.27 -8.78
C TRP A 93 -3.90 0.89 -9.43
N TRP A 94 -5.20 1.04 -9.10
CA TRP A 94 -6.09 2.06 -9.62
C TRP A 94 -6.54 3.10 -8.60
N SER A 95 -6.02 3.05 -7.36
CA SER A 95 -6.50 3.88 -6.24
C SER A 95 -6.45 5.38 -6.53
N SER A 96 -5.54 5.84 -7.41
CA SER A 96 -5.41 7.25 -7.75
C SER A 96 -6.65 7.84 -8.45
N LEU A 97 -7.49 7.00 -9.09
CA LEU A 97 -8.79 7.40 -9.63
C LEU A 97 -9.76 7.88 -8.54
N LEU A 98 -9.76 7.20 -7.40
CA LEU A 98 -10.71 7.40 -6.31
C LEU A 98 -10.15 8.35 -5.25
N PHE A 99 -8.90 8.11 -4.85
CA PHE A 99 -8.24 8.85 -3.78
C PHE A 99 -7.86 10.28 -4.21
N LYS A 100 -7.64 10.54 -5.52
CA LYS A 100 -7.29 11.87 -6.07
C LYS A 100 -6.41 12.72 -5.15
N ARG A 101 -5.24 12.18 -4.78
CA ARG A 101 -4.29 12.85 -3.88
C ARG A 101 -3.78 14.16 -4.47
N TRP A 102 -3.37 14.13 -5.75
CA TRP A 102 -2.77 15.27 -6.45
C TRP A 102 -3.62 15.79 -7.61
N SER A 103 -4.22 14.90 -8.40
CA SER A 103 -5.03 15.25 -9.57
C SER A 103 -6.53 15.18 -9.27
N CYS A 104 -7.18 16.33 -9.06
CA CYS A 104 -8.62 16.39 -8.75
C CYS A 104 -9.53 16.15 -9.97
N ARG A 105 -8.97 16.20 -11.18
CA ARG A 105 -9.72 16.07 -12.45
C ARG A 105 -9.61 14.68 -13.07
N ALA A 106 -8.49 13.99 -12.89
CA ALA A 106 -8.22 12.71 -13.51
C ALA A 106 -7.61 11.73 -12.49
N SER A 107 -6.54 11.04 -12.87
CA SER A 107 -5.72 10.19 -12.02
C SER A 107 -4.27 10.22 -12.51
N GLU A 108 -3.38 9.55 -11.78
CA GLU A 108 -2.06 9.18 -12.29
C GLU A 108 -2.17 7.94 -13.22
N PRO A 109 -1.08 7.53 -13.91
CA PRO A 109 -1.08 6.31 -14.72
C PRO A 109 -1.48 5.07 -13.92
N LEU A 110 -2.25 4.19 -14.57
CA LEU A 110 -2.80 2.97 -13.99
C LEU A 110 -2.19 1.75 -14.69
N HIS A 111 -1.30 1.03 -14.01
CA HIS A 111 -0.51 -0.05 -14.59
C HIS A 111 -1.16 -1.43 -14.44
N ALA A 112 -2.23 -1.68 -15.19
CA ALA A 112 -2.99 -2.93 -15.14
C ALA A 112 -2.25 -4.13 -15.80
N HIS A 113 -1.46 -3.88 -16.84
CA HIS A 113 -0.82 -4.92 -17.66
C HIS A 113 -1.77 -5.96 -18.31
N PRO A 114 -1.54 -6.28 -19.60
CA PRO A 114 -0.43 -5.83 -20.43
C PRO A 114 -0.53 -4.38 -20.89
N VAL A 115 -1.65 -3.72 -20.59
CA VAL A 115 -1.90 -2.31 -20.94
C VAL A 115 -1.77 -1.44 -19.69
N SER A 116 -1.06 -0.33 -19.82
CA SER A 116 -1.09 0.79 -18.86
C SER A 116 -2.08 1.83 -19.37
N TYR A 117 -2.83 2.44 -18.46
CA TYR A 117 -3.90 3.38 -18.80
C TYR A 117 -3.65 4.76 -18.21
N GLN A 118 -4.06 5.82 -18.91
CA GLN A 118 -4.09 7.17 -18.36
C GLN A 118 -5.46 7.79 -18.60
N PRO A 119 -6.29 7.92 -17.57
CA PRO A 119 -7.47 8.76 -17.61
C PRO A 119 -7.10 10.21 -17.91
N THR A 120 -7.76 10.80 -18.90
CA THR A 120 -7.65 12.22 -19.25
C THR A 120 -9.06 12.80 -19.39
N PRO A 121 -9.24 14.13 -19.38
CA PRO A 121 -10.55 14.72 -19.62
C PRO A 121 -11.22 14.32 -20.94
N ALA A 122 -10.42 14.03 -21.97
CA ALA A 122 -10.90 13.70 -23.30
C ALA A 122 -11.21 12.20 -23.49
N GLY A 123 -10.78 11.34 -22.55
CA GLY A 123 -10.98 9.90 -22.62
C GLY A 123 -9.86 9.10 -21.95
N LEU A 124 -9.73 7.83 -22.34
CA LEU A 124 -8.77 6.89 -21.77
C LEU A 124 -7.57 6.68 -22.71
N GLY A 125 -6.39 7.05 -22.25
CA GLY A 125 -5.14 6.75 -22.91
C GLY A 125 -4.68 5.31 -22.62
N LEU A 126 -4.09 4.65 -23.62
CA LEU A 126 -3.57 3.29 -23.57
C LEU A 126 -2.09 3.30 -23.94
N SER A 127 -1.31 2.45 -23.29
CA SER A 127 0.11 2.26 -23.54
C SER A 127 0.50 0.80 -23.37
N VAL A 128 1.32 0.28 -24.28
CA VAL A 128 2.03 -1.00 -24.14
C VAL A 128 3.52 -0.73 -24.36
N THR A 129 4.16 -0.16 -23.35
CA THR A 129 5.61 0.07 -23.31
C THR A 129 6.35 -1.26 -23.22
N ARG A 130 7.30 -1.49 -24.14
CA ARG A 130 8.04 -2.77 -24.26
C ARG A 130 9.49 -2.68 -23.83
N ASP A 131 10.04 -1.48 -23.86
CA ASP A 131 11.44 -1.24 -23.54
C ASP A 131 11.49 -0.52 -22.19
N PRO A 132 12.30 -1.01 -21.23
CA PRO A 132 12.49 -0.33 -19.97
C PRO A 132 13.33 0.93 -20.15
N VAL A 133 12.98 1.97 -19.40
CA VAL A 133 13.84 3.12 -19.12
C VAL A 133 14.63 2.81 -17.86
N LEU A 134 15.96 2.97 -17.94
CA LEU A 134 16.87 2.76 -16.81
C LEU A 134 17.35 4.13 -16.29
N SER A 135 17.29 4.32 -14.98
CA SER A 135 17.82 5.50 -14.28
C SER A 135 18.87 5.09 -13.23
N GLY A 136 19.69 6.04 -12.78
CA GLY A 136 20.80 5.77 -11.86
C GLY A 136 22.02 5.11 -12.49
N THR A 137 22.77 4.35 -11.69
CA THR A 137 24.04 3.73 -12.09
C THR A 137 23.89 2.21 -12.19
N PRO A 138 24.25 1.57 -13.32
CA PRO A 138 24.22 0.11 -13.42
C PRO A 138 25.00 -0.58 -12.29
N GLY A 139 24.34 -1.46 -11.54
CA GLY A 139 24.94 -2.18 -10.41
C GLY A 139 25.21 -1.30 -9.16
N GLY A 140 24.62 -0.12 -9.09
CA GLY A 140 24.49 0.73 -7.90
C GLY A 140 23.03 1.20 -7.75
N ILE A 141 22.79 2.29 -7.02
CA ILE A 141 21.43 2.84 -6.89
C ILE A 141 20.87 3.17 -8.27
N GLY A 142 19.69 2.66 -8.58
CA GLY A 142 19.06 2.78 -9.88
C GLY A 142 17.63 2.27 -9.89
N GLU A 143 16.89 2.61 -10.94
CA GLU A 143 15.55 2.07 -11.20
C GLU A 143 15.40 1.60 -12.65
N PHE A 144 14.43 0.71 -12.88
CA PHE A 144 13.96 0.37 -14.21
C PHE A 144 12.43 0.51 -14.27
N HIS A 145 11.94 1.21 -15.27
CA HIS A 145 10.51 1.50 -15.43
C HIS A 145 10.05 1.26 -16.87
N TYR A 146 8.79 0.87 -17.02
CA TYR A 146 8.09 0.78 -18.30
C TYR A 146 7.06 1.91 -18.35
N PRO A 147 7.52 3.17 -18.43
CA PRO A 147 6.68 4.34 -18.17
C PRO A 147 5.51 4.38 -19.14
N TYR A 148 4.40 4.95 -18.67
CA TYR A 148 3.27 5.21 -19.54
C TYR A 148 3.67 6.17 -20.67
N ALA A 149 3.49 5.73 -21.91
CA ALA A 149 3.61 6.55 -23.11
C ALA A 149 2.36 6.34 -23.96
N GLN A 150 1.58 7.40 -24.18
CA GLN A 150 0.28 7.27 -24.85
C GLN A 150 0.43 6.78 -26.30
N ASP A 151 0.02 5.54 -26.55
CA ASP A 151 -0.05 4.95 -27.89
C ASP A 151 -1.36 5.36 -28.57
N VAL A 152 -2.46 5.30 -27.81
CA VAL A 152 -3.83 5.53 -28.29
C VAL A 152 -4.64 6.25 -27.22
N LEU A 153 -5.39 7.28 -27.60
CA LEU A 153 -6.45 7.87 -26.78
C LEU A 153 -7.81 7.43 -27.31
N VAL A 154 -8.58 6.70 -26.49
CA VAL A 154 -9.97 6.32 -26.76
C VAL A 154 -10.91 7.33 -26.12
N GLY A 155 -11.72 8.02 -26.92
CA GLY A 155 -12.61 9.08 -26.45
C GLY A 155 -13.87 9.24 -27.28
N VAL A 156 -14.60 10.32 -27.00
CA VAL A 156 -15.80 10.74 -27.72
C VAL A 156 -15.53 12.12 -28.34
N ALA A 157 -15.96 12.32 -29.59
CA ALA A 157 -15.68 13.55 -30.32
C ALA A 157 -16.16 14.81 -29.55
N GLY A 158 -15.21 15.61 -29.07
CA GLY A 158 -15.45 16.85 -28.33
C GLY A 158 -15.77 16.67 -26.84
N LEU A 159 -15.57 15.49 -26.26
CA LEU A 159 -15.67 15.27 -24.82
C LEU A 159 -14.56 16.02 -24.09
N ASP A 160 -14.94 16.71 -23.02
CA ASP A 160 -14.03 17.35 -22.09
C ASP A 160 -14.62 17.25 -20.67
N ALA A 161 -14.39 16.12 -20.00
CA ALA A 161 -14.97 15.86 -18.69
C ALA A 161 -14.34 16.79 -17.62
N PRO A 162 -15.14 17.43 -16.74
CA PRO A 162 -14.63 18.23 -15.64
C PRO A 162 -13.96 17.36 -14.56
N VAL A 163 -14.32 16.08 -14.49
CA VAL A 163 -13.73 15.07 -13.61
C VAL A 163 -13.92 13.68 -14.22
N VAL A 164 -12.98 12.76 -13.95
CA VAL A 164 -13.13 11.33 -14.18
C VAL A 164 -13.56 10.67 -12.86
N GLU A 165 -14.73 10.04 -12.88
CA GLU A 165 -15.33 9.35 -11.74
C GLU A 165 -15.12 7.83 -11.86
N VAL A 166 -15.38 7.10 -10.77
CA VAL A 166 -15.43 5.64 -10.76
C VAL A 166 -16.87 5.18 -10.68
N ALA A 167 -17.28 4.32 -11.61
CA ALA A 167 -18.64 3.79 -11.69
C ALA A 167 -18.80 2.39 -11.14
N GLY A 168 -17.70 1.69 -10.90
CA GLY A 168 -17.73 0.34 -10.38
C GLY A 168 -16.36 -0.28 -10.33
N TRP A 169 -16.26 -1.35 -9.56
CA TRP A 169 -15.06 -2.16 -9.44
C TRP A 169 -15.46 -3.60 -9.09
N SER A 170 -14.51 -4.51 -9.25
CA SER A 170 -14.54 -5.85 -8.68
C SER A 170 -13.12 -6.22 -8.26
N ASP A 171 -12.82 -7.48 -7.97
CA ASP A 171 -11.55 -7.89 -7.36
C ASP A 171 -10.27 -7.41 -8.09
N TRP A 172 -10.27 -7.27 -9.41
CA TRP A 172 -9.13 -6.71 -10.14
C TRP A 172 -9.52 -5.90 -11.40
N THR A 173 -10.74 -5.35 -11.41
CA THR A 173 -11.22 -4.45 -12.49
C THR A 173 -11.80 -3.18 -11.93
N VAL A 174 -11.66 -2.08 -12.67
CA VAL A 174 -12.29 -0.80 -12.38
C VAL A 174 -13.00 -0.25 -13.62
N THR A 175 -14.05 0.51 -13.39
CA THR A 175 -14.85 1.14 -14.43
C THR A 175 -14.80 2.67 -14.32
N PRO A 176 -13.79 3.36 -14.90
CA PRO A 176 -13.76 4.81 -14.96
C PRO A 176 -14.88 5.37 -15.86
N SER A 177 -15.36 6.57 -15.53
CA SER A 177 -16.52 7.23 -16.11
C SER A 177 -16.27 8.71 -16.36
N TRP A 178 -16.67 9.19 -17.53
CA TRP A 178 -16.52 10.57 -17.99
C TRP A 178 -17.89 11.12 -18.41
N SER A 179 -18.18 12.37 -18.04
CA SER A 179 -19.36 13.09 -18.53
C SER A 179 -19.11 14.59 -18.59
N ASP A 180 -19.43 15.24 -19.71
CA ASP A 180 -19.49 16.71 -19.82
C ASP A 180 -20.94 17.25 -19.74
N GLY A 181 -21.89 16.37 -19.39
CA GLY A 181 -23.33 16.64 -19.39
C GLY A 181 -24.02 16.48 -20.75
N THR A 182 -23.26 16.41 -21.85
CA THR A 182 -23.77 16.17 -23.22
C THR A 182 -23.25 14.85 -23.79
N ARG A 183 -22.00 14.52 -23.51
CA ARG A 183 -21.26 13.34 -23.95
C ARG A 183 -20.81 12.56 -22.74
N SER A 184 -20.71 11.24 -22.91
CA SER A 184 -20.16 10.38 -21.87
C SER A 184 -19.36 9.23 -22.46
N LEU A 185 -18.35 8.83 -21.71
CA LEU A 185 -17.57 7.61 -21.91
C LEU A 185 -17.61 6.82 -20.60
N ARG A 186 -17.72 5.50 -20.68
CA ARG A 186 -17.43 4.60 -19.58
C ARG A 186 -16.55 3.49 -20.11
N ALA A 187 -15.50 3.12 -19.39
CA ALA A 187 -14.58 2.07 -19.81
C ALA A 187 -14.48 1.00 -18.73
N THR A 188 -14.32 -0.27 -19.11
CA THR A 188 -14.01 -1.37 -18.18
C THR A 188 -12.61 -1.89 -18.47
N ILE A 189 -11.74 -1.83 -17.46
CA ILE A 189 -10.32 -2.18 -17.51
C ILE A 189 -9.92 -3.00 -16.27
N GLY A 190 -8.82 -3.75 -16.35
CA GLY A 190 -8.35 -4.52 -15.21
C GLY A 190 -7.06 -5.30 -15.47
N HIS A 191 -6.47 -5.81 -14.39
CA HIS A 191 -5.26 -6.62 -14.47
C HIS A 191 -5.47 -7.84 -15.38
N GLY A 192 -4.47 -8.12 -16.21
CA GLY A 192 -4.45 -9.28 -17.07
C GLY A 192 -5.50 -9.26 -18.18
N LEU A 193 -6.12 -8.12 -18.47
CA LEU A 193 -7.10 -7.97 -19.55
C LEU A 193 -6.47 -7.22 -20.73
N PRO A 194 -6.16 -7.90 -21.85
CA PRO A 194 -5.71 -7.22 -23.06
C PRO A 194 -6.82 -6.46 -23.79
N ILE A 195 -8.09 -6.73 -23.46
CA ILE A 195 -9.27 -6.10 -24.03
C ILE A 195 -9.83 -5.09 -23.02
N SER A 196 -10.15 -3.90 -23.50
CA SER A 196 -10.90 -2.87 -22.79
C SER A 196 -12.22 -2.61 -23.51
N TRP A 197 -13.29 -2.42 -22.75
CA TRP A 197 -14.65 -2.21 -23.28
C TRP A 197 -15.10 -0.80 -23.01
N TYR A 198 -15.86 -0.21 -23.93
CA TYR A 198 -16.26 1.19 -23.88
C TYR A 198 -17.73 1.35 -24.20
N HIS A 199 -18.42 2.16 -23.40
CA HIS A 199 -19.76 2.68 -23.66
C HIS A 199 -19.67 4.16 -23.99
N VAL A 200 -20.25 4.56 -25.12
CA VAL A 200 -20.13 5.89 -25.72
C VAL A 200 -21.52 6.50 -25.95
N ALA A 201 -21.72 7.73 -25.50
CA ALA A 201 -22.94 8.49 -25.78
C ALA A 201 -22.65 9.96 -26.10
N GLY A 202 -23.57 10.60 -26.81
CA GLY A 202 -23.52 12.04 -27.14
C GLY A 202 -22.58 12.44 -28.28
N GLY A 203 -21.86 11.50 -28.90
CA GLY A 203 -20.98 11.76 -30.04
C GLY A 203 -20.39 10.50 -30.65
N ASP A 204 -19.61 10.67 -31.73
CA ASP A 204 -18.88 9.58 -32.37
C ASP A 204 -17.71 9.12 -31.49
N ALA A 205 -17.40 7.82 -31.52
CA ALA A 205 -16.19 7.30 -30.92
C ALA A 205 -14.96 7.74 -31.73
N VAL A 206 -13.92 8.17 -31.03
CA VAL A 206 -12.67 8.64 -31.62
C VAL A 206 -11.50 7.93 -30.96
N LEU A 207 -10.66 7.30 -31.78
CA LEU A 207 -9.37 6.77 -31.37
C LEU A 207 -8.29 7.65 -32.01
N THR A 208 -7.46 8.28 -31.18
CA THR A 208 -6.33 9.09 -31.65
C THR A 208 -5.05 8.36 -31.32
N GLY A 209 -4.36 7.88 -32.35
CA GLY A 209 -3.06 7.22 -32.19
C GLY A 209 -1.90 8.20 -32.10
N ALA A 210 -0.76 7.68 -31.67
CA ALA A 210 0.54 8.34 -31.76
C ALA A 210 0.92 8.67 -33.23
N ALA A 211 2.00 9.44 -33.38
CA ALA A 211 2.45 9.97 -34.67
C ALA A 211 2.78 8.89 -35.72
N ASP A 212 3.10 7.68 -35.28
CA ASP A 212 3.44 6.51 -36.10
C ASP A 212 2.24 5.64 -36.50
N LEU A 213 0.99 6.10 -36.26
CA LEU A 213 -0.20 5.28 -36.52
C LEU A 213 -0.22 4.70 -37.95
N ARG A 214 -0.32 3.37 -38.03
CA ARG A 214 -0.38 2.61 -39.29
C ARG A 214 -1.50 1.59 -39.26
N VAL A 215 -2.51 1.75 -40.11
CA VAL A 215 -3.61 0.79 -40.26
C VAL A 215 -3.19 -0.37 -41.16
N TRP A 216 -3.23 -1.59 -40.63
CA TRP A 216 -2.89 -2.84 -41.35
C TRP A 216 -4.11 -3.75 -41.59
N LEU A 217 -5.24 -3.50 -40.91
CA LEU A 217 -6.51 -4.17 -41.16
C LEU A 217 -7.65 -3.16 -41.22
N ARG A 218 -8.45 -3.22 -42.30
CA ARG A 218 -9.77 -2.57 -42.38
C ARG A 218 -10.78 -3.57 -42.90
N ASP A 219 -11.69 -3.98 -42.03
CA ASP A 219 -12.72 -4.96 -42.36
C ASP A 219 -14.05 -4.56 -41.70
N GLY A 220 -14.78 -3.66 -42.37
CA GLY A 220 -16.07 -3.14 -41.92
C GLY A 220 -15.99 -2.52 -40.52
N ALA A 221 -16.53 -3.23 -39.53
CA ALA A 221 -16.58 -2.81 -38.14
C ALA A 221 -15.28 -3.05 -37.36
N THR A 222 -14.30 -3.74 -37.95
CA THR A 222 -13.00 -4.03 -37.33
C THR A 222 -11.90 -3.20 -37.99
N VAL A 223 -11.08 -2.52 -37.19
CA VAL A 223 -9.86 -1.85 -37.64
C VAL A 223 -8.68 -2.29 -36.79
N GLY A 224 -7.62 -2.78 -37.44
CA GLY A 224 -6.36 -3.15 -36.80
C GLY A 224 -5.25 -2.18 -37.21
N PHE A 225 -4.49 -1.70 -36.23
CA PHE A 225 -3.51 -0.65 -36.43
C PHE A 225 -2.34 -0.77 -35.46
N THR A 226 -1.18 -0.26 -35.85
CA THR A 226 -0.01 -0.06 -34.99
C THR A 226 -0.01 1.40 -34.56
N ALA A 227 0.26 1.70 -33.29
CA ALA A 227 0.50 3.05 -32.76
C ALA A 227 1.40 2.96 -31.53
N GLY A 228 2.34 3.89 -31.36
CA GLY A 228 3.33 3.87 -30.29
C GLY A 228 4.22 2.62 -30.32
N GLY A 229 4.47 2.07 -31.51
CA GLY A 229 5.19 0.81 -31.68
C GLY A 229 4.44 -0.47 -31.27
N SER A 230 3.20 -0.35 -30.80
CA SER A 230 2.36 -1.47 -30.35
C SER A 230 1.15 -1.71 -31.24
N ASP A 231 0.71 -2.97 -31.32
CA ASP A 231 -0.38 -3.39 -32.19
C ASP A 231 -1.71 -3.46 -31.44
N TYR A 232 -2.74 -2.84 -32.02
CA TYR A 232 -4.08 -2.72 -31.46
C TYR A 232 -5.15 -3.12 -32.48
N VAL A 233 -6.32 -3.52 -31.98
CA VAL A 233 -7.52 -3.76 -32.78
C VAL A 233 -8.71 -3.13 -32.09
N ALA A 234 -9.47 -2.33 -32.84
CA ALA A 234 -10.76 -1.82 -32.40
C ALA A 234 -11.90 -2.57 -33.10
N TYR A 235 -12.82 -3.09 -32.29
CA TYR A 235 -14.02 -3.81 -32.72
C TYR A 235 -15.24 -2.93 -32.45
N ALA A 236 -15.92 -2.54 -33.52
CA ALA A 236 -17.18 -1.82 -33.45
C ALA A 236 -18.38 -2.76 -33.71
N PRO A 237 -19.61 -2.36 -33.35
CA PRO A 237 -20.80 -3.20 -33.49
C PRO A 237 -21.08 -3.54 -34.97
N THR A 238 -21.79 -4.64 -35.22
CA THR A 238 -22.18 -5.02 -36.59
C THR A 238 -22.90 -3.88 -37.29
N GLY A 239 -22.45 -3.55 -38.50
CA GLY A 239 -22.97 -2.42 -39.30
C GLY A 239 -22.18 -1.12 -39.13
N ALA A 240 -21.27 -1.03 -38.15
CA ALA A 240 -20.38 0.12 -38.00
C ALA A 240 -19.28 0.13 -39.07
N THR A 241 -18.71 1.32 -39.29
CA THR A 241 -17.56 1.53 -40.17
C THR A 241 -16.57 2.49 -39.50
N TRP A 242 -15.31 2.44 -39.91
CA TRP A 242 -14.25 3.32 -39.42
C TRP A 242 -13.80 4.29 -40.52
N GLN A 243 -13.80 5.58 -40.19
CA GLN A 243 -13.15 6.62 -40.96
C GLN A 243 -11.73 6.82 -40.43
N VAL A 244 -10.76 7.04 -41.32
CA VAL A 244 -9.35 7.23 -40.97
C VAL A 244 -8.86 8.54 -41.56
N SER A 245 -8.40 9.45 -40.71
CA SER A 245 -7.89 10.76 -41.09
C SER A 245 -6.63 11.06 -40.29
N GLY A 246 -5.46 10.96 -40.93
CA GLY A 246 -4.17 11.08 -40.24
C GLY A 246 -4.03 10.01 -39.15
N THR A 247 -3.79 10.44 -37.92
CA THR A 247 -3.69 9.58 -36.72
C THR A 247 -5.04 9.37 -36.02
N THR A 248 -6.15 9.84 -36.60
CA THR A 248 -7.48 9.74 -36.00
C THR A 248 -8.34 8.69 -36.72
N LEU A 249 -8.94 7.80 -35.94
CA LEU A 249 -9.92 6.80 -36.35
C LEU A 249 -11.27 7.16 -35.73
N THR A 250 -12.33 7.28 -36.53
CA THR A 250 -13.66 7.71 -36.05
C THR A 250 -14.74 6.72 -36.46
N SER A 251 -15.68 6.45 -35.57
CA SER A 251 -16.86 5.64 -35.85
C SER A 251 -18.10 6.15 -35.13
N ALA A 252 -19.21 6.23 -35.86
CA ALA A 252 -20.54 6.44 -35.28
C ALA A 252 -21.10 5.18 -34.58
N LEU A 253 -20.34 4.06 -34.57
CA LEU A 253 -20.70 2.79 -33.93
C LEU A 253 -22.07 2.23 -34.36
N ALA A 254 -22.51 2.56 -35.58
CA ALA A 254 -23.86 2.28 -36.07
C ALA A 254 -24.99 2.73 -35.12
N GLY A 255 -24.75 3.78 -34.31
CA GLY A 255 -25.70 4.27 -33.32
C GLY A 255 -25.91 3.36 -32.12
N ARG A 256 -25.07 2.33 -31.91
CA ARG A 256 -25.23 1.36 -30.82
C ARG A 256 -24.46 1.71 -29.54
N GLY A 257 -23.50 2.64 -29.61
CA GLY A 257 -22.88 3.24 -28.44
C GLY A 257 -21.92 2.34 -27.65
N PHE A 258 -21.32 1.32 -28.26
CA PHE A 258 -20.24 0.55 -27.62
C PHE A 258 -19.14 0.15 -28.60
N LEU A 259 -17.94 -0.08 -28.08
CA LEU A 259 -16.81 -0.67 -28.80
C LEU A 259 -15.89 -1.42 -27.83
N ALA A 260 -14.97 -2.21 -28.38
CA ALA A 260 -13.85 -2.77 -27.62
C ALA A 260 -12.53 -2.48 -28.31
N VAL A 261 -11.47 -2.28 -27.53
CA VAL A 261 -10.10 -2.10 -28.00
C VAL A 261 -9.22 -3.14 -27.34
N ALA A 262 -8.52 -3.93 -28.16
CA ALA A 262 -7.60 -4.96 -27.71
C ALA A 262 -6.16 -4.60 -28.08
N SER A 263 -5.23 -4.77 -27.15
CA SER A 263 -3.80 -4.88 -27.49
C SER A 263 -3.51 -6.30 -27.99
N LEU A 264 -2.49 -6.44 -28.84
CA LEU A 264 -2.01 -7.72 -29.37
C LEU A 264 -0.61 -8.03 -28.84
N THR A 265 -0.27 -9.32 -28.73
CA THR A 265 1.08 -9.76 -28.36
C THR A 265 2.08 -9.64 -29.53
N THR A 266 1.60 -9.39 -30.75
CA THR A 266 2.49 -9.13 -31.90
C THR A 266 3.34 -7.89 -31.68
N GLY A 267 4.48 -7.82 -32.36
CA GLY A 267 5.39 -6.70 -32.30
C GLY A 267 6.02 -6.34 -33.63
N PRO A 268 7.01 -5.42 -33.63
CA PRO A 268 7.68 -4.95 -34.84
C PRO A 268 8.28 -6.07 -35.72
N ALA A 269 8.60 -7.23 -35.13
CA ALA A 269 9.15 -8.38 -35.85
C ALA A 269 8.08 -9.22 -36.58
N ASP A 270 6.80 -9.09 -36.21
CA ASP A 270 5.71 -9.84 -36.82
C ASP A 270 5.22 -9.18 -38.11
N ASP A 271 4.68 -9.97 -39.04
CA ASP A 271 4.06 -9.47 -40.26
C ASP A 271 2.56 -9.18 -40.08
N ASP A 272 1.96 -8.50 -41.07
CA ASP A 272 0.54 -8.15 -40.99
C ASP A 272 -0.37 -9.39 -41.03
N ALA A 273 0.10 -10.54 -41.56
CA ALA A 273 -0.67 -11.78 -41.54
C ALA A 273 -0.78 -12.35 -40.12
N ALA A 274 0.29 -12.30 -39.33
CA ALA A 274 0.29 -12.66 -37.92
C ALA A 274 -0.62 -11.74 -37.10
N ARG A 275 -0.54 -10.42 -37.32
CA ARG A 275 -1.42 -9.42 -36.69
C ARG A 275 -2.89 -9.71 -36.97
N VAL A 276 -3.24 -9.93 -38.24
CA VAL A 276 -4.61 -10.26 -38.66
C VAL A 276 -5.08 -11.60 -38.08
N ALA A 277 -4.20 -12.60 -38.01
CA ALA A 277 -4.53 -13.89 -37.42
C ALA A 277 -4.90 -13.75 -35.94
N GLN A 278 -4.12 -12.98 -35.17
CA GLN A 278 -4.41 -12.74 -33.76
C GLN A 278 -5.66 -11.88 -33.56
N ALA A 279 -5.83 -10.82 -34.36
CA ALA A 279 -7.04 -10.00 -34.37
C ALA A 279 -8.31 -10.84 -34.57
N ARG A 280 -8.25 -11.82 -35.48
CA ARG A 280 -9.36 -12.77 -35.72
C ARG A 280 -9.56 -13.75 -34.57
N ALA A 281 -8.50 -14.13 -33.86
CA ALA A 281 -8.60 -15.00 -32.68
C ALA A 281 -9.24 -14.31 -31.48
N PHE A 282 -9.09 -12.98 -31.35
CA PHE A 282 -9.69 -12.19 -30.26
C PHE A 282 -11.12 -11.75 -30.56
N ALA A 283 -11.47 -11.58 -31.85
CA ALA A 283 -12.78 -11.10 -32.29
C ALA A 283 -14.01 -11.80 -31.66
N PRO A 284 -14.03 -13.13 -31.41
CA PRO A 284 -15.18 -13.80 -30.79
C PRO A 284 -15.50 -13.33 -29.37
N PHE A 285 -14.51 -12.76 -28.66
CA PHE A 285 -14.59 -12.34 -27.26
C PHE A 285 -14.63 -10.82 -27.09
N ALA A 286 -14.47 -10.06 -28.19
CA ALA A 286 -14.37 -8.61 -28.15
C ALA A 286 -15.60 -7.93 -27.54
N PHE A 287 -16.79 -8.54 -27.66
CA PHE A 287 -18.03 -7.99 -27.12
C PHE A 287 -18.51 -8.69 -25.84
N ASP A 288 -17.72 -9.61 -25.29
CA ASP A 288 -18.01 -10.27 -24.02
C ASP A 288 -17.38 -9.46 -22.88
N GLU A 289 -18.03 -8.34 -22.52
CA GLU A 289 -17.51 -7.40 -21.53
C GLU A 289 -17.35 -8.06 -20.17
N VAL A 290 -16.16 -8.01 -19.59
CA VAL A 290 -15.94 -8.44 -18.22
C VAL A 290 -16.68 -7.49 -17.29
N THR A 291 -17.71 -7.97 -16.64
CA THR A 291 -18.60 -7.19 -15.75
C THR A 291 -18.42 -7.55 -14.28
N GLY A 292 -17.57 -8.53 -13.99
CA GLY A 292 -17.18 -8.88 -12.64
C GLY A 292 -16.02 -9.85 -12.61
N THR A 293 -15.13 -9.66 -11.67
CA THR A 293 -14.03 -10.56 -11.37
C THR A 293 -14.10 -11.00 -9.92
N ARG A 294 -13.73 -12.26 -9.68
CA ARG A 294 -13.81 -12.84 -8.35
C ARG A 294 -12.75 -13.90 -8.10
N VAL A 295 -11.99 -13.74 -7.04
CA VAL A 295 -11.11 -14.75 -6.49
C VAL A 295 -11.85 -15.60 -5.46
N ALA A 296 -11.56 -16.90 -5.51
CA ALA A 296 -11.86 -17.86 -4.47
C ALA A 296 -10.63 -18.73 -4.23
N TRP A 297 -10.40 -19.13 -2.99
CA TRP A 297 -9.29 -20.00 -2.65
C TRP A 297 -9.72 -21.11 -1.69
N SER A 298 -8.89 -22.14 -1.63
CA SER A 298 -8.95 -23.18 -0.61
C SER A 298 -7.52 -23.61 -0.26
N TYR A 299 -7.19 -23.65 1.02
CA TYR A 299 -5.97 -24.27 1.50
C TYR A 299 -6.18 -25.78 1.60
N ASP A 300 -5.52 -26.54 0.73
CA ASP A 300 -5.44 -27.99 0.83
C ASP A 300 -4.29 -28.34 1.78
N GLU A 301 -4.64 -28.48 3.06
CA GLU A 301 -3.71 -28.87 4.12
C GLU A 301 -2.95 -30.13 3.73
N ALA A 302 -3.66 -31.18 3.31
CA ALA A 302 -3.07 -32.48 2.99
C ALA A 302 -2.02 -32.42 1.86
N ALA A 303 -2.21 -31.52 0.89
CA ALA A 303 -1.28 -31.30 -0.20
C ALA A 303 -0.19 -30.25 0.12
N GLY A 304 -0.33 -29.46 1.19
CA GLY A 304 0.48 -28.27 1.43
C GLY A 304 0.42 -27.31 0.24
N ALA A 305 -0.78 -26.97 -0.21
CA ALA A 305 -0.97 -26.12 -1.38
C ALA A 305 -2.22 -25.27 -1.25
N VAL A 306 -2.16 -24.06 -1.81
CA VAL A 306 -3.32 -23.19 -1.96
C VAL A 306 -3.81 -23.29 -3.39
N ARG A 307 -5.06 -23.70 -3.53
CA ARG A 307 -5.76 -23.63 -4.82
C ARG A 307 -6.49 -22.30 -4.91
N THR A 308 -6.17 -21.50 -5.91
CA THR A 308 -6.81 -20.21 -6.16
C THR A 308 -7.52 -20.25 -7.51
N THR A 309 -8.76 -19.81 -7.58
CA THR A 309 -9.55 -19.70 -8.82
C THR A 309 -9.93 -18.25 -9.05
N TYR A 310 -9.42 -17.69 -10.14
CA TYR A 310 -9.73 -16.37 -10.67
C TYR A 310 -10.89 -16.51 -11.66
N THR A 311 -12.08 -16.04 -11.29
CA THR A 311 -13.29 -16.12 -12.13
C THR A 311 -13.56 -14.79 -12.81
N LEU A 312 -13.91 -14.83 -14.10
CA LEU A 312 -14.33 -13.69 -14.89
C LEU A 312 -15.78 -13.89 -15.36
N THR A 313 -16.65 -12.95 -15.01
CA THR A 313 -18.04 -12.89 -15.46
C THR A 313 -18.13 -11.96 -16.65
N THR A 314 -18.62 -12.47 -17.78
CA THR A 314 -18.78 -11.69 -19.02
C THR A 314 -20.24 -11.45 -19.36
N THR A 315 -20.57 -10.23 -19.80
CA THR A 315 -21.88 -9.85 -20.33
C THR A 315 -21.74 -9.50 -21.82
N PRO A 316 -22.48 -10.18 -22.74
CA PRO A 316 -22.35 -9.91 -24.16
C PRO A 316 -23.03 -8.58 -24.55
N LEU A 317 -22.27 -7.65 -25.13
CA LEU A 317 -22.76 -6.43 -25.78
C LEU A 317 -23.36 -6.73 -27.17
N GLN A 318 -22.89 -7.80 -27.79
CA GLN A 318 -23.37 -8.31 -29.07
C GLN A 318 -23.06 -9.80 -29.21
N GLY A 319 -24.00 -10.56 -29.77
CA GLY A 319 -23.84 -11.99 -29.99
C GLY A 319 -24.24 -12.80 -28.76
N ALA A 320 -23.69 -14.01 -28.64
CA ALA A 320 -24.01 -14.96 -27.57
C ALA A 320 -22.78 -15.76 -27.13
N SER A 321 -21.58 -15.22 -27.34
CA SER A 321 -20.34 -15.79 -26.81
C SER A 321 -20.25 -15.60 -25.30
N ALA A 322 -19.27 -16.25 -24.67
CA ALA A 322 -18.92 -16.04 -23.27
C ALA A 322 -17.43 -16.36 -23.05
N GLY A 323 -16.82 -15.69 -22.08
CA GLY A 323 -15.39 -15.72 -21.82
C GLY A 323 -14.63 -14.57 -22.48
N THR A 324 -13.36 -14.42 -22.11
CA THR A 324 -12.53 -13.30 -22.55
C THR A 324 -11.10 -13.74 -22.88
N VAL A 325 -10.26 -12.78 -23.24
CA VAL A 325 -8.81 -12.97 -23.30
C VAL A 325 -8.19 -12.58 -21.97
N VAL A 326 -7.39 -13.46 -21.39
CA VAL A 326 -6.68 -13.22 -20.12
C VAL A 326 -5.18 -13.40 -20.32
N ALA A 327 -4.37 -12.53 -19.72
CA ALA A 327 -2.91 -12.60 -19.70
C ALA A 327 -2.44 -12.86 -18.27
N LEU A 328 -1.72 -13.96 -18.07
CA LEU A 328 -1.25 -14.41 -16.75
C LEU A 328 0.16 -13.89 -16.49
N TYR A 329 0.39 -13.36 -15.29
CA TYR A 329 1.74 -13.05 -14.82
C TYR A 329 2.56 -14.34 -14.60
N PRO A 330 3.91 -14.24 -14.54
CA PRO A 330 4.77 -15.39 -14.29
C PRO A 330 4.41 -16.21 -13.03
N HIS A 331 4.11 -15.54 -11.91
CA HIS A 331 3.76 -16.22 -10.66
C HIS A 331 2.47 -17.06 -10.82
N GLN A 332 1.51 -16.59 -11.61
CA GLN A 332 0.26 -17.32 -11.90
C GLN A 332 0.52 -18.46 -12.89
N GLN A 333 1.23 -18.15 -13.99
CA GLN A 333 1.53 -19.10 -15.06
C GLN A 333 2.25 -20.33 -14.52
N ARG A 334 3.24 -20.14 -13.63
CA ARG A 334 4.05 -21.22 -13.05
C ARG A 334 3.19 -22.26 -12.33
N TYR A 335 2.10 -21.84 -11.71
CA TYR A 335 1.23 -22.70 -10.90
C TYR A 335 -0.14 -22.95 -11.52
N THR A 336 -0.36 -22.55 -12.77
CA THR A 336 -1.64 -22.75 -13.46
C THR A 336 -1.90 -24.24 -13.68
N THR A 337 -3.04 -24.72 -13.18
CA THR A 337 -3.51 -26.10 -13.34
C THR A 337 -4.66 -26.23 -14.33
N ALA A 338 -5.45 -25.15 -14.51
CA ALA A 338 -6.54 -25.12 -15.47
C ALA A 338 -6.83 -23.69 -15.94
N VAL A 339 -7.14 -23.57 -17.24
CA VAL A 339 -7.83 -22.41 -17.81
C VAL A 339 -9.11 -22.94 -18.42
N THR A 340 -10.26 -22.37 -18.05
CA THR A 340 -11.57 -22.93 -18.36
C THR A 340 -12.48 -21.90 -19.01
N GLY A 341 -13.34 -22.37 -19.92
CA GLY A 341 -14.26 -21.56 -20.71
C GLY A 341 -15.45 -22.39 -21.20
N PRO A 342 -16.52 -21.75 -21.68
CA PRO A 342 -17.68 -22.45 -22.25
C PRO A 342 -17.35 -23.16 -23.57
N GLY A 343 -16.24 -22.80 -24.22
CA GLY A 343 -15.66 -23.46 -25.38
C GLY A 343 -14.19 -23.84 -25.19
N ALA A 344 -13.50 -24.19 -26.28
CA ALA A 344 -12.08 -24.49 -26.23
C ALA A 344 -11.26 -23.23 -25.90
N THR A 345 -10.57 -23.23 -24.76
CA THR A 345 -9.58 -22.20 -24.42
C THR A 345 -8.30 -22.46 -25.20
N SER A 346 -7.69 -21.41 -25.75
CA SER A 346 -6.45 -21.56 -26.54
C SER A 346 -5.35 -20.65 -25.99
N ARG A 347 -4.17 -21.23 -25.76
CA ARG A 347 -2.97 -20.44 -25.44
C ARG A 347 -2.53 -19.66 -26.68
N VAL A 348 -2.25 -18.37 -26.51
CA VAL A 348 -1.64 -17.52 -27.53
C VAL A 348 -0.15 -17.87 -27.65
N GLY A 349 0.36 -17.99 -28.88
CA GLY A 349 1.73 -18.48 -29.13
C GLY A 349 2.84 -17.51 -28.72
N THR A 350 2.55 -16.20 -28.67
CA THR A 350 3.45 -15.14 -28.21
C THR A 350 2.97 -14.54 -26.88
N THR A 351 3.84 -13.80 -26.20
CA THR A 351 3.62 -13.25 -24.85
C THR A 351 3.63 -11.71 -24.87
N TYR A 352 3.02 -11.08 -23.87
CA TYR A 352 3.22 -9.66 -23.62
C TYR A 352 4.51 -9.44 -22.82
N VAL A 353 5.19 -8.32 -23.09
CA VAL A 353 6.23 -7.80 -22.19
C VAL A 353 5.55 -7.10 -21.01
N SER A 354 6.12 -7.24 -19.82
CA SER A 354 5.69 -6.55 -18.60
C SER A 354 6.91 -6.37 -17.69
N PRO A 355 6.94 -5.34 -16.82
CA PRO A 355 7.93 -5.19 -15.75
C PRO A 355 7.99 -6.38 -14.78
N ARG A 356 7.00 -7.28 -14.83
CA ARG A 356 6.94 -8.51 -14.02
C ARG A 356 7.45 -9.75 -14.75
N GLY A 357 7.92 -9.58 -15.99
CA GLY A 357 8.31 -10.67 -16.89
C GLY A 357 7.21 -10.99 -17.90
N ALA A 358 7.49 -11.92 -18.82
CA ALA A 358 6.60 -12.22 -19.93
C ALA A 358 5.23 -12.77 -19.47
N MET A 359 4.13 -12.15 -19.93
CA MET A 359 2.77 -12.61 -19.62
C MET A 359 2.21 -13.53 -20.71
N THR A 360 1.74 -14.72 -20.34
CA THR A 360 1.13 -15.66 -21.28
C THR A 360 -0.37 -15.39 -21.42
N ALA A 361 -0.85 -15.21 -22.65
CA ALA A 361 -2.27 -14.99 -22.93
C ALA A 361 -3.04 -16.27 -23.30
N TYR A 362 -4.32 -16.31 -22.93
CA TYR A 362 -5.28 -17.36 -23.26
C TYR A 362 -6.57 -16.73 -23.77
N THR A 363 -7.19 -17.32 -24.79
CA THR A 363 -8.50 -16.90 -25.30
C THR A 363 -9.63 -17.80 -24.76
N GLY A 364 -10.82 -17.23 -24.63
CA GLY A 364 -12.03 -17.92 -24.19
C GLY A 364 -12.11 -18.27 -22.71
N ALA A 365 -11.30 -17.61 -21.87
CA ALA A 365 -11.25 -17.89 -20.45
C ALA A 365 -12.45 -17.28 -19.70
N THR A 366 -13.05 -18.06 -18.83
CA THR A 366 -14.01 -17.64 -17.78
C THR A 366 -13.47 -17.91 -16.37
N ALA A 367 -12.49 -18.79 -16.24
CA ALA A 367 -11.73 -18.91 -15.00
C ALA A 367 -10.32 -19.48 -15.23
N VAL A 368 -9.40 -19.09 -14.36
CA VAL A 368 -8.02 -19.59 -14.27
C VAL A 368 -7.84 -20.16 -12.86
N THR A 369 -7.27 -21.36 -12.75
CA THR A 369 -6.99 -21.98 -11.46
C THR A 369 -5.50 -22.23 -11.29
N THR A 370 -4.94 -21.76 -10.18
CA THR A 370 -3.57 -22.06 -9.75
C THR A 370 -3.56 -23.04 -8.57
N SER A 371 -2.44 -23.72 -8.38
CA SER A 371 -2.15 -24.55 -7.19
C SER A 371 -0.77 -24.18 -6.67
N THR A 372 -0.69 -23.13 -5.87
CA THR A 372 0.56 -22.57 -5.35
C THR A 372 1.03 -23.35 -4.13
N PRO A 373 2.27 -23.86 -4.09
CA PRO A 373 2.79 -24.57 -2.93
C PRO A 373 2.83 -23.70 -1.67
N PHE A 374 2.46 -24.28 -0.54
CA PHE A 374 2.64 -23.68 0.79
C PHE A 374 3.60 -24.58 1.59
N THR A 375 4.81 -24.07 1.86
CA THR A 375 5.88 -24.84 2.53
C THR A 375 5.80 -24.77 4.06
N GLY A 376 4.71 -24.20 4.60
CA GLY A 376 4.50 -23.99 6.02
C GLY A 376 5.26 -22.79 6.58
N VAL A 377 4.83 -22.38 7.77
CA VAL A 377 5.49 -21.37 8.62
C VAL A 377 5.80 -21.99 9.97
N LEU A 378 6.83 -21.53 10.67
CA LEU A 378 7.09 -21.93 12.05
C LEU A 378 6.88 -20.73 12.98
N PRO A 379 6.47 -20.95 14.24
CA PRO A 379 6.56 -19.87 15.22
C PRO A 379 8.00 -19.39 15.38
N GLU A 380 8.93 -20.35 15.50
CA GLU A 380 10.38 -20.13 15.60
C GLU A 380 11.12 -21.40 15.12
N VAL A 381 12.34 -21.27 14.60
CA VAL A 381 13.17 -22.43 14.24
C VAL A 381 13.54 -23.26 15.48
N PRO A 382 13.64 -24.60 15.39
CA PRO A 382 13.89 -25.45 16.56
C PRO A 382 15.33 -25.31 17.05
N ALA A 383 15.52 -25.33 18.38
CA ALA A 383 16.81 -25.19 19.06
C ALA A 383 17.74 -26.44 18.97
N VAL A 384 17.89 -27.04 17.78
CA VAL A 384 18.69 -28.26 17.57
C VAL A 384 20.19 -28.08 17.90
N ALA A 385 20.70 -26.85 17.77
CA ALA A 385 22.09 -26.48 18.05
C ALA A 385 22.23 -25.70 19.36
N THR A 386 21.22 -24.91 19.74
CA THR A 386 21.30 -23.96 20.87
C THR A 386 20.65 -24.45 22.16
N ALA A 387 20.13 -25.68 22.21
CA ALA A 387 19.48 -26.22 23.41
C ALA A 387 20.44 -26.67 24.53
N THR A 388 21.70 -27.04 24.22
CA THR A 388 22.67 -27.52 25.24
C THR A 388 24.11 -27.05 24.95
N GLY A 389 25.02 -27.27 25.91
CA GLY A 389 26.45 -26.99 25.74
C GLY A 389 26.82 -25.51 25.65
N ASP A 390 27.95 -25.22 25.01
CA ASP A 390 28.50 -23.86 24.91
C ASP A 390 27.60 -22.91 24.09
N ALA A 391 26.96 -23.44 23.04
CA ALA A 391 25.99 -22.68 22.25
C ALA A 391 24.79 -22.25 23.10
N ARG A 392 24.29 -23.13 23.98
CA ARG A 392 23.25 -22.79 24.96
C ARG A 392 23.72 -21.73 25.94
N ALA A 393 24.90 -21.89 26.52
CA ALA A 393 25.44 -20.92 27.49
C ALA A 393 25.59 -19.52 26.87
N ARG A 394 26.03 -19.45 25.59
CA ARG A 394 26.10 -18.19 24.84
C ARG A 394 24.72 -17.59 24.59
N LEU A 395 23.75 -18.39 24.14
CA LEU A 395 22.39 -17.91 23.92
C LEU A 395 21.75 -17.42 25.22
N ASP A 396 21.96 -18.12 26.34
CA ASP A 396 21.48 -17.67 27.66
C ASP A 396 22.05 -16.29 28.05
N ALA A 397 23.35 -16.05 27.82
CA ALA A 397 23.94 -14.75 28.08
C ALA A 397 23.30 -13.63 27.23
N LEU A 398 23.04 -13.89 25.94
CA LEU A 398 22.37 -12.94 25.05
C LEU A 398 20.91 -12.71 25.43
N LEU A 399 20.21 -13.75 25.90
CA LEU A 399 18.86 -13.62 26.43
C LEU A 399 18.84 -12.81 27.73
N ASP A 400 19.85 -12.95 28.58
CA ASP A 400 19.99 -12.16 29.81
C ASP A 400 20.26 -10.68 29.51
N GLU A 401 20.97 -10.35 28.43
CA GLU A 401 21.09 -8.97 27.92
C GLU A 401 19.71 -8.40 27.54
N ALA A 402 18.94 -9.16 26.74
CA ALA A 402 17.59 -8.77 26.32
C ALA A 402 16.57 -8.73 27.49
N ALA A 403 16.86 -9.40 28.61
CA ALA A 403 15.99 -9.44 29.77
C ALA A 403 15.99 -8.13 30.59
N THR A 404 16.91 -7.20 30.30
CA THR A 404 17.04 -5.90 30.99
C THR A 404 15.89 -4.95 30.65
N ASP A 405 15.51 -4.92 29.38
CA ASP A 405 14.27 -4.32 28.87
C ASP A 405 13.72 -5.24 27.77
N THR A 406 12.62 -5.91 28.07
CA THR A 406 12.05 -6.95 27.20
C THR A 406 11.24 -6.37 26.04
N LEU A 407 10.90 -5.08 26.06
CA LEU A 407 10.11 -4.41 25.02
C LEU A 407 10.46 -2.92 24.92
N PRO A 408 11.71 -2.57 24.56
CA PRO A 408 12.09 -1.17 24.37
C PRO A 408 11.40 -0.64 23.12
N VAL A 409 10.58 0.40 23.28
CA VAL A 409 9.87 1.07 22.18
C VAL A 409 10.63 2.34 21.81
N LEU A 410 11.11 2.43 20.56
CA LEU A 410 11.90 3.58 20.11
C LEU A 410 11.05 4.83 19.93
N ARG A 411 9.87 4.68 19.29
CA ARG A 411 8.89 5.74 19.07
C ARG A 411 7.49 5.19 19.33
N ALA A 412 6.60 6.06 19.80
CA ALA A 412 5.30 5.65 20.35
C ALA A 412 4.24 5.32 19.28
N ASP A 413 4.54 5.54 18.00
CA ASP A 413 3.62 5.23 16.90
C ASP A 413 3.46 3.73 16.65
N THR A 414 2.52 3.38 15.78
CA THR A 414 2.17 2.00 15.45
C THR A 414 3.35 1.21 14.86
N TYR A 415 4.17 1.79 13.98
CA TYR A 415 5.28 1.07 13.34
C TYR A 415 6.34 0.65 14.36
N TRP A 416 6.85 1.63 15.13
CA TRP A 416 7.94 1.40 16.08
C TRP A 416 7.48 0.61 17.31
N THR A 417 6.22 0.75 17.73
CA THR A 417 5.62 -0.17 18.70
C THR A 417 5.53 -1.59 18.14
N GLY A 418 5.13 -1.71 16.87
CA GLY A 418 5.07 -2.98 16.15
C GLY A 418 6.41 -3.70 16.12
N LYS A 419 7.48 -3.06 15.66
CA LYS A 419 8.83 -3.67 15.66
C LYS A 419 9.25 -4.16 17.05
N ALA A 420 8.98 -3.38 18.10
CA ALA A 420 9.28 -3.79 19.47
C ALA A 420 8.45 -5.01 19.93
N LEU A 421 7.17 -5.08 19.55
CA LEU A 421 6.30 -6.24 19.78
C LEU A 421 6.82 -7.49 19.04
N GLY A 422 7.23 -7.34 17.78
CA GLY A 422 7.80 -8.42 16.98
C GLY A 422 9.07 -9.02 17.60
N ARG A 423 10.02 -8.16 18.00
CA ARG A 423 11.22 -8.58 18.72
C ARG A 423 10.90 -9.33 20.02
N ALA A 424 10.00 -8.77 20.82
CA ALA A 424 9.60 -9.36 22.09
C ALA A 424 8.96 -10.74 21.89
N ALA A 425 8.16 -10.93 20.82
CA ALA A 425 7.57 -12.21 20.47
C ALA A 425 8.64 -13.28 20.20
N ARG A 426 9.69 -12.95 19.43
CA ARG A 426 10.82 -13.87 19.16
C ARG A 426 11.58 -14.24 20.43
N ILE A 427 11.87 -13.26 21.29
CA ILE A 427 12.52 -13.52 22.60
C ILE A 427 11.67 -14.48 23.44
N ALA A 428 10.35 -14.26 23.51
CA ALA A 428 9.45 -15.13 24.27
C ALA A 428 9.41 -16.56 23.72
N GLU A 429 9.40 -16.73 22.40
CA GLU A 429 9.39 -18.04 21.75
C GLU A 429 10.69 -18.82 21.97
N ILE A 430 11.84 -18.17 21.84
CA ILE A 430 13.15 -18.77 22.14
C ILE A 430 13.23 -19.14 23.63
N ALA A 431 12.80 -18.24 24.52
CA ALA A 431 12.79 -18.52 25.95
C ALA A 431 11.90 -19.73 26.29
N ASP A 432 10.73 -19.87 25.65
CA ASP A 432 9.84 -21.02 25.81
C ASP A 432 10.48 -22.32 25.31
N GLN A 433 11.09 -22.31 24.11
CA GLN A 433 11.79 -23.47 23.55
C GLN A 433 12.85 -24.02 24.51
N LEU A 434 13.50 -23.13 25.26
CA LEU A 434 14.63 -23.44 26.12
C LEU A 434 14.26 -23.57 27.60
N GLY A 435 12.98 -23.49 27.96
CA GLY A 435 12.50 -23.61 29.33
C GLY A 435 12.85 -22.43 30.24
N ARG A 436 13.23 -21.27 29.69
CA ARG A 436 13.46 -19.99 30.42
C ARG A 436 12.12 -19.31 30.74
N THR A 437 11.32 -20.00 31.54
CA THR A 437 9.93 -19.59 31.85
C THR A 437 9.84 -18.21 32.51
N ASP A 438 10.84 -17.81 33.29
CA ASP A 438 10.91 -16.52 33.95
C ASP A 438 11.03 -15.35 32.94
N LEU A 439 11.89 -15.50 31.94
CA LEU A 439 12.05 -14.52 30.86
C LEU A 439 10.82 -14.53 29.96
N ARG A 440 10.36 -15.71 29.54
CA ARG A 440 9.17 -15.88 28.71
C ARG A 440 7.96 -15.16 29.32
N ASP A 441 7.64 -15.45 30.58
CA ASP A 441 6.44 -14.90 31.23
C ASP A 441 6.54 -13.38 31.44
N ARG A 442 7.75 -12.87 31.71
CA ARG A 442 8.00 -11.42 31.80
C ARG A 442 7.78 -10.73 30.46
N THR A 443 8.35 -11.27 29.38
CA THR A 443 8.21 -10.72 28.03
C THR A 443 6.76 -10.79 27.54
N LEU A 444 6.07 -11.92 27.77
CA LEU A 444 4.64 -12.06 27.48
C LEU A 444 3.79 -11.08 28.30
N GLY A 445 4.15 -10.80 29.55
CA GLY A 445 3.52 -9.78 30.38
C GLY A 445 3.67 -8.36 29.80
N ALA A 446 4.84 -8.03 29.24
CA ALA A 446 5.06 -6.76 28.55
C ALA A 446 4.21 -6.68 27.26
N ILE A 447 4.22 -7.72 26.43
CA ILE A 447 3.37 -7.82 25.22
C ILE A 447 1.90 -7.64 25.59
N ARG A 448 1.41 -8.38 26.59
CA ARG A 448 0.02 -8.30 27.07
C ARG A 448 -0.34 -6.88 27.49
N THR A 449 0.55 -6.21 28.23
CA THR A 449 0.31 -4.84 28.71
C THR A 449 0.20 -3.87 27.53
N THR A 450 1.16 -3.90 26.61
CA THR A 450 1.19 -3.03 25.43
C THR A 450 -0.02 -3.25 24.52
N LEU A 451 -0.33 -4.50 24.15
CA LEU A 451 -1.48 -4.80 23.30
C LEU A 451 -2.80 -4.42 23.98
N THR A 452 -2.94 -4.68 25.29
CA THR A 452 -4.15 -4.31 26.04
C THR A 452 -4.36 -2.80 26.08
N ASP A 453 -3.28 -2.00 26.21
CA ASP A 453 -3.36 -0.55 26.15
C ASP A 453 -3.87 -0.09 24.77
N TRP A 454 -3.21 -0.53 23.69
CA TRP A 454 -3.60 -0.18 22.31
C TRP A 454 -5.03 -0.60 21.95
N PHE A 455 -5.48 -1.77 22.40
CA PHE A 455 -6.80 -2.31 22.12
C PHE A 455 -7.90 -1.80 23.06
N THR A 456 -7.59 -0.91 23.99
CA THR A 456 -8.57 -0.29 24.90
C THR A 456 -8.73 1.19 24.58
N ALA A 457 -9.80 1.52 23.85
CA ALA A 457 -10.26 2.89 23.67
C ALA A 457 -11.10 3.37 24.87
N THR A 458 -10.91 4.62 25.27
CA THR A 458 -11.76 5.33 26.22
C THR A 458 -12.04 6.74 25.69
N PRO A 459 -13.19 7.36 26.00
CA PRO A 459 -13.47 8.71 25.54
C PRO A 459 -12.36 9.70 25.93
N GLY A 460 -11.80 10.39 24.94
CA GLY A 460 -10.71 11.37 25.13
C GLY A 460 -9.29 10.79 25.09
N LYS A 461 -9.11 9.48 24.88
CA LYS A 461 -7.78 8.90 24.60
C LYS A 461 -7.30 9.33 23.22
N THR A 462 -6.09 9.87 23.11
CA THR A 462 -5.53 10.40 21.85
C THR A 462 -4.28 9.68 21.37
N GLU A 463 -3.68 8.83 22.22
CA GLU A 463 -2.47 8.07 21.91
C GLU A 463 -2.66 6.62 22.35
N ARG A 464 -1.94 5.70 21.68
CA ARG A 464 -2.06 4.25 21.83
C ARG A 464 -3.51 3.79 21.73
N VAL A 465 -4.17 4.21 20.67
CA VAL A 465 -5.59 3.96 20.44
C VAL A 465 -5.87 3.87 18.95
N PHE A 466 -6.83 3.01 18.60
CA PHE A 466 -7.35 2.94 17.24
C PHE A 466 -8.64 3.77 17.12
N GLY A 467 -8.75 4.52 16.04
CA GLY A 467 -9.96 5.24 15.64
C GLY A 467 -10.44 4.78 14.27
N TYR A 468 -11.75 4.63 14.12
CA TYR A 468 -12.36 4.22 12.86
C TYR A 468 -12.85 5.46 12.09
N ASP A 469 -12.29 5.67 10.90
CA ASP A 469 -12.83 6.63 9.95
C ASP A 469 -13.93 5.98 9.12
N ALA A 470 -15.18 6.24 9.51
CA ALA A 470 -16.35 5.69 8.84
C ALA A 470 -16.60 6.25 7.43
N ARG A 471 -15.96 7.36 7.06
CA ARG A 471 -16.12 7.95 5.72
C ARG A 471 -15.35 7.12 4.69
N TRP A 472 -14.13 6.74 5.05
CA TRP A 472 -13.25 5.91 4.23
C TRP A 472 -13.47 4.41 4.45
N GLY A 473 -13.97 4.03 5.63
CA GLY A 473 -14.07 2.63 6.03
C GLY A 473 -12.70 2.05 6.39
N THR A 474 -12.00 2.69 7.32
CA THR A 474 -10.62 2.33 7.71
C THR A 474 -10.35 2.53 9.19
N LEU A 475 -9.49 1.69 9.77
CA LEU A 475 -9.04 1.76 11.16
C LEU A 475 -7.62 2.35 11.21
N ILE A 476 -7.44 3.44 11.94
CA ILE A 476 -6.16 4.15 12.04
C ILE A 476 -5.68 4.12 13.48
N GLY A 477 -4.43 3.68 13.68
CA GLY A 477 -3.77 3.71 14.99
C GLY A 477 -3.01 5.01 15.24
N TYR A 478 -3.19 5.59 16.43
CA TYR A 478 -2.52 6.84 16.83
C TYR A 478 -1.59 6.64 18.03
N PRO A 479 -0.39 7.25 18.04
CA PRO A 479 0.19 8.07 16.96
C PRO A 479 0.46 7.26 15.68
N ALA A 480 0.24 7.90 14.54
CA ALA A 480 0.53 7.35 13.23
C ALA A 480 1.94 7.75 12.77
N SER A 481 2.43 7.07 11.75
CA SER A 481 3.72 7.35 11.10
C SER A 481 3.67 6.89 9.64
N TYR A 482 4.60 7.41 8.81
CA TYR A 482 4.79 7.01 7.41
C TYR A 482 3.53 7.12 6.51
N GLY A 483 2.59 8.00 6.87
CA GLY A 483 1.35 8.20 6.12
C GLY A 483 0.25 7.17 6.42
N SER A 484 0.39 6.32 7.45
CA SER A 484 -0.66 5.39 7.90
C SER A 484 -1.97 6.05 8.32
N ASP A 485 -1.99 7.38 8.52
CA ASP A 485 -3.20 8.16 8.75
C ASP A 485 -3.64 8.94 7.50
N THR A 486 -2.84 9.90 7.04
CA THR A 486 -3.24 10.85 5.99
C THR A 486 -3.21 10.27 4.60
N GLU A 487 -2.55 9.12 4.40
CA GLU A 487 -2.34 8.49 3.09
C GLU A 487 -2.82 7.04 3.07
N LEU A 488 -3.19 6.47 4.23
CA LEU A 488 -3.56 5.06 4.41
C LEU A 488 -2.46 4.09 3.97
N ASN A 489 -1.21 4.48 4.20
CA ASN A 489 -0.06 3.65 3.87
C ASN A 489 0.14 2.54 4.92
N ASP A 490 0.66 1.40 4.50
CA ASP A 490 1.42 0.48 5.36
C ASP A 490 0.62 -0.19 6.51
N HIS A 491 -0.70 -0.28 6.42
CA HIS A 491 -1.52 -0.90 7.48
C HIS A 491 -1.11 -2.36 7.73
N HIS A 492 -0.92 -3.15 6.67
CA HIS A 492 -0.37 -4.51 6.77
C HIS A 492 1.02 -4.57 7.41
N PHE A 493 1.95 -3.64 7.10
CA PHE A 493 3.27 -3.59 7.75
C PHE A 493 3.14 -3.33 9.24
N HIS A 494 2.42 -2.26 9.62
CA HIS A 494 2.27 -1.84 11.01
C HIS A 494 1.51 -2.90 11.82
N TYR A 495 0.34 -3.32 11.33
CA TYR A 495 -0.58 -4.20 12.07
C TYR A 495 -0.12 -5.65 12.06
N GLY A 496 0.70 -6.06 11.08
CA GLY A 496 1.29 -7.41 11.03
C GLY A 496 2.08 -7.74 12.29
N TYR A 497 2.81 -6.76 12.84
CA TYR A 497 3.51 -6.93 14.11
C TYR A 497 2.57 -7.08 15.31
N PHE A 498 1.46 -6.34 15.35
CA PHE A 498 0.46 -6.47 16.42
C PHE A 498 -0.20 -7.84 16.37
N VAL A 499 -0.58 -8.32 15.18
CA VAL A 499 -1.16 -9.66 14.98
C VAL A 499 -0.16 -10.74 15.33
N ALA A 500 1.12 -10.60 14.93
CA ALA A 500 2.17 -11.57 15.27
C ALA A 500 2.37 -11.70 16.79
N ALA A 501 2.48 -10.58 17.49
CA ALA A 501 2.63 -10.59 18.95
C ALA A 501 1.38 -11.10 19.67
N ALA A 502 0.19 -10.80 19.16
CA ALA A 502 -1.07 -11.34 19.66
C ALA A 502 -1.16 -12.86 19.47
N ALA A 503 -0.73 -13.37 18.31
CA ALA A 503 -0.65 -14.80 18.04
C ALA A 503 0.30 -15.51 19.00
N THR A 504 1.49 -14.96 19.23
CA THR A 504 2.42 -15.50 20.24
C THR A 504 1.80 -15.47 21.64
N LEU A 505 1.15 -14.38 22.05
CA LEU A 505 0.50 -14.28 23.38
C LEU A 505 -0.67 -15.25 23.55
N ALA A 506 -1.52 -15.42 22.54
CA ALA A 506 -2.70 -16.30 22.61
C ALA A 506 -2.36 -17.75 22.92
N ARG A 507 -1.16 -18.21 22.52
CA ARG A 507 -0.63 -19.55 22.83
C ARG A 507 -0.44 -19.80 24.34
N PHE A 508 -0.31 -18.73 25.13
CA PHE A 508 -0.07 -18.79 26.57
C PHE A 508 -1.22 -18.21 27.39
N ASP A 509 -2.00 -17.29 26.81
CA ASP A 509 -3.14 -16.63 27.46
C ASP A 509 -4.42 -16.69 26.58
N PRO A 510 -5.09 -17.85 26.48
CA PRO A 510 -6.38 -17.97 25.80
C PRO A 510 -7.46 -17.08 26.38
N GLY A 511 -7.38 -16.76 27.68
CA GLY A 511 -8.33 -15.86 28.33
C GLY A 511 -8.23 -14.45 27.78
N TRP A 512 -7.00 -13.96 27.59
CA TRP A 512 -6.75 -12.69 26.90
C TRP A 512 -7.18 -12.75 25.44
N ALA A 513 -6.88 -13.85 24.73
CA ALA A 513 -7.31 -14.00 23.33
C ALA A 513 -8.85 -13.99 23.19
N ALA A 514 -9.58 -14.63 24.10
CA ALA A 514 -11.04 -14.57 24.12
C ALA A 514 -11.57 -13.16 24.45
N ALA A 515 -10.85 -12.40 25.28
CA ALA A 515 -11.24 -11.06 25.70
C ALA A 515 -10.93 -9.97 24.65
N TYR A 516 -9.76 -10.03 24.02
CA TYR A 516 -9.24 -8.98 23.13
C TYR A 516 -9.04 -9.43 21.68
N GLY A 517 -9.19 -10.72 21.37
CA GLY A 517 -8.98 -11.25 20.02
C GLY A 517 -9.91 -10.65 18.97
N GLY A 518 -11.09 -10.17 19.38
CA GLY A 518 -11.95 -9.40 18.48
C GLY A 518 -11.27 -8.14 17.92
N MET A 519 -10.45 -7.43 18.71
CA MET A 519 -9.68 -6.28 18.21
C MET A 519 -8.57 -6.69 17.24
N VAL A 520 -7.91 -7.82 17.48
CA VAL A 520 -6.95 -8.40 16.54
C VAL A 520 -7.64 -8.66 15.20
N ASP A 521 -8.84 -9.26 15.22
CA ASP A 521 -9.60 -9.49 14.01
C ASP A 521 -10.09 -8.20 13.33
N VAL A 522 -10.24 -7.06 14.04
CA VAL A 522 -10.54 -5.78 13.38
C VAL A 522 -9.30 -5.27 12.63
N LEU A 523 -8.10 -5.36 13.20
CA LEU A 523 -6.85 -5.02 12.50
C LEU A 523 -6.66 -5.90 11.25
N VAL A 524 -6.95 -7.20 11.37
CA VAL A 524 -6.90 -8.13 10.22
C VAL A 524 -7.89 -7.73 9.13
N ARG A 525 -9.13 -7.37 9.52
CA ARG A 525 -10.15 -6.96 8.55
C ARG A 525 -9.83 -5.65 7.86
N ASP A 526 -9.17 -4.73 8.55
CA ASP A 526 -8.79 -3.45 7.99
C ASP A 526 -7.65 -3.55 6.97
N ALA A 527 -6.55 -4.23 7.31
CA ALA A 527 -5.39 -4.33 6.41
C ALA A 527 -5.63 -5.31 5.25
N ASN A 528 -6.15 -6.51 5.52
CA ASN A 528 -6.32 -7.54 4.49
C ASN A 528 -7.53 -8.44 4.79
N GLY A 529 -8.70 -7.82 4.89
CA GLY A 529 -9.95 -8.48 5.23
C GLY A 529 -10.42 -9.49 4.19
N TYR A 530 -10.64 -10.74 4.60
CA TYR A 530 -11.00 -11.86 3.73
C TYR A 530 -12.50 -12.22 3.75
N ASP A 531 -13.30 -11.54 4.58
CA ASP A 531 -14.73 -11.77 4.71
C ASP A 531 -15.52 -10.79 3.86
N ARG A 532 -16.10 -11.27 2.76
CA ARG A 532 -16.92 -10.44 1.85
C ARG A 532 -18.25 -9.97 2.45
N SER A 533 -18.62 -10.46 3.63
CA SER A 533 -19.78 -9.93 4.37
C SER A 533 -19.43 -8.77 5.30
N GLU A 534 -18.13 -8.45 5.44
CA GLU A 534 -17.70 -7.24 6.12
C GLU A 534 -18.15 -6.00 5.34
N THR A 535 -18.67 -5.01 6.07
CA THR A 535 -19.23 -3.78 5.50
C THR A 535 -18.53 -2.52 5.99
N ARG A 536 -17.56 -2.67 6.90
CA ARG A 536 -16.77 -1.56 7.45
C ARG A 536 -15.47 -1.31 6.70
N PHE A 537 -14.91 -2.35 6.07
CA PHE A 537 -13.59 -2.34 5.43
C PHE A 537 -13.68 -2.96 4.04
N PRO A 538 -12.87 -2.50 3.07
CA PRO A 538 -12.82 -3.11 1.76
C PRO A 538 -12.22 -4.52 1.84
N PHE A 539 -12.59 -5.36 0.88
CA PHE A 539 -12.06 -6.72 0.76
C PHE A 539 -10.59 -6.68 0.33
N LEU A 540 -9.71 -7.33 1.10
CA LEU A 540 -8.27 -7.44 0.85
C LEU A 540 -7.63 -6.08 0.50
N ARG A 541 -7.76 -5.09 1.40
CA ARG A 541 -7.34 -3.70 1.16
C ARG A 541 -5.94 -3.61 0.54
N ASP A 542 -4.93 -4.13 1.23
CA ASP A 542 -3.54 -3.99 0.79
C ASP A 542 -3.18 -4.99 -0.32
N PHE A 543 -3.83 -6.17 -0.37
CA PHE A 543 -3.44 -7.26 -1.26
C PHE A 543 -4.04 -7.14 -2.67
N ASP A 544 -3.19 -6.90 -3.65
CA ASP A 544 -3.56 -6.99 -5.06
C ASP A 544 -3.74 -8.45 -5.47
N ILE A 545 -5.00 -8.82 -5.67
CA ILE A 545 -5.43 -10.18 -5.96
C ILE A 545 -4.75 -10.74 -7.20
N TYR A 546 -4.52 -9.92 -8.23
CA TYR A 546 -4.02 -10.39 -9.52
C TYR A 546 -2.51 -10.22 -9.66
N ALA A 547 -1.94 -9.10 -9.19
CA ALA A 547 -0.48 -8.93 -9.12
C ALA A 547 0.15 -9.88 -8.09
N GLY A 548 -0.63 -10.34 -7.11
CA GLY A 548 -0.28 -11.40 -6.18
C GLY A 548 0.57 -10.95 -5.00
N HIS A 549 0.69 -9.65 -4.76
CA HIS A 549 1.42 -9.07 -3.63
C HIS A 549 0.66 -7.85 -3.08
N ASP A 550 1.06 -7.38 -1.90
CA ASP A 550 0.47 -6.18 -1.30
C ASP A 550 0.92 -4.89 -2.04
N TRP A 551 0.19 -3.80 -1.86
CA TRP A 551 0.59 -2.43 -2.19
C TRP A 551 0.62 -1.56 -0.94
N ALA A 552 1.71 -0.81 -0.78
CA ALA A 552 1.97 0.01 0.39
C ALA A 552 1.15 1.30 0.41
N SER A 553 1.08 2.02 -0.72
CA SER A 553 0.46 3.36 -0.75
C SER A 553 -1.06 3.27 -0.86
N GLY A 554 -1.78 3.95 0.04
CA GLY A 554 -3.24 3.97 0.01
C GLY A 554 -3.82 4.70 -1.20
N HIS A 555 -3.10 5.69 -1.73
CA HIS A 555 -3.55 6.50 -2.87
C HIS A 555 -3.00 6.04 -4.22
N GLY A 556 -1.84 5.36 -4.27
CA GLY A 556 -1.24 4.86 -5.52
C GLY A 556 -1.03 5.94 -6.60
N ALA A 557 -0.83 7.19 -6.19
CA ALA A 557 -0.84 8.36 -7.07
C ALA A 557 0.59 8.80 -7.43
N PHE A 558 1.27 7.95 -8.21
CA PHE A 558 2.59 8.21 -8.77
C PHE A 558 2.60 7.88 -10.26
N ALA A 559 3.52 8.49 -11.02
CA ALA A 559 3.70 8.20 -12.44
C ALA A 559 3.97 6.70 -12.71
N ALA A 560 4.66 6.04 -11.78
CA ALA A 560 4.98 4.61 -11.79
C ALA A 560 3.87 3.70 -11.21
N GLY A 561 2.72 4.28 -10.82
CA GLY A 561 1.63 3.60 -10.13
C GLY A 561 1.89 3.37 -8.64
N ASN A 562 1.28 2.33 -8.08
CA ASN A 562 1.47 1.98 -6.68
C ASN A 562 2.86 1.34 -6.44
N ASN A 563 3.30 1.24 -5.18
CA ASN A 563 4.60 0.68 -4.81
C ASN A 563 4.52 -0.23 -3.59
N GLN A 564 5.52 -1.10 -3.46
CA GLN A 564 5.81 -1.85 -2.25
C GLN A 564 7.33 -1.94 -2.06
N GLU A 565 7.82 -1.46 -0.92
CA GLU A 565 9.22 -1.62 -0.51
C GLU A 565 9.41 -2.94 0.23
N SER A 566 8.99 -3.02 1.50
CA SER A 566 9.23 -4.19 2.35
C SER A 566 8.22 -5.31 2.09
N SER A 567 8.50 -6.13 1.08
CA SER A 567 7.67 -7.32 0.81
C SER A 567 7.67 -8.33 1.98
N SER A 568 8.74 -8.35 2.77
CA SER A 568 8.84 -9.20 3.95
C SER A 568 7.94 -8.74 5.11
N GLU A 569 7.65 -7.45 5.26
CA GLU A 569 6.66 -7.00 6.26
C GLU A 569 5.23 -7.41 5.90
N GLY A 570 4.87 -7.44 4.61
CA GLY A 570 3.62 -8.06 4.13
C GLY A 570 3.57 -9.57 4.41
N MET A 571 4.69 -10.27 4.19
CA MET A 571 4.83 -11.69 4.53
C MET A 571 4.74 -11.95 6.05
N ASN A 572 5.22 -11.03 6.88
CA ASN A 572 5.04 -11.09 8.32
C ASN A 572 3.56 -11.03 8.72
N PHE A 573 2.77 -10.15 8.09
CA PHE A 573 1.31 -10.10 8.28
C PHE A 573 0.67 -11.44 7.88
N ALA A 574 0.95 -11.95 6.68
CA ALA A 574 0.37 -13.22 6.20
C ALA A 574 0.72 -14.41 7.10
N ALA A 575 1.98 -14.53 7.54
CA ALA A 575 2.41 -15.56 8.48
C ALA A 575 1.76 -15.40 9.86
N ALA A 576 1.54 -14.16 10.32
CA ALA A 576 0.86 -13.87 11.57
C ALA A 576 -0.60 -14.32 11.56
N LEU A 577 -1.31 -14.22 10.42
CA LEU A 577 -2.67 -14.74 10.26
C LEU A 577 -2.71 -16.27 10.41
N VAL A 578 -1.75 -16.98 9.80
CA VAL A 578 -1.65 -18.45 9.96
C VAL A 578 -1.49 -18.80 11.44
N GLN A 579 -0.58 -18.12 12.15
CA GLN A 579 -0.32 -18.38 13.57
C GLN A 579 -1.49 -17.95 14.47
N TRP A 580 -2.15 -16.82 14.18
CA TRP A 580 -3.33 -16.35 14.91
C TRP A 580 -4.51 -17.32 14.73
N GLY A 581 -4.76 -17.77 13.50
CA GLY A 581 -5.80 -18.75 13.19
C GLY A 581 -5.56 -20.08 13.90
N GLU A 582 -4.32 -20.57 13.91
CA GLU A 582 -3.94 -21.78 14.66
C GLU A 582 -4.07 -21.61 16.18
N ALA A 583 -3.63 -20.47 16.73
CA ALA A 583 -3.70 -20.20 18.17
C ALA A 583 -5.15 -20.00 18.68
N THR A 584 -6.05 -19.50 17.82
CA THR A 584 -7.46 -19.21 18.17
C THR A 584 -8.44 -20.27 17.66
N GLY A 585 -7.99 -21.21 16.83
CA GLY A 585 -8.83 -22.23 16.19
C GLY A 585 -9.69 -21.70 15.02
N SER A 586 -9.35 -20.54 14.46
CA SER A 586 -10.05 -19.96 13.31
C SER A 586 -9.44 -20.43 12.00
N THR A 587 -10.06 -21.43 11.37
CA THR A 587 -9.62 -21.94 10.05
C THR A 587 -9.79 -20.88 8.95
N ALA A 588 -10.77 -19.99 9.05
CA ALA A 588 -10.99 -18.93 8.07
C ALA A 588 -9.82 -17.92 8.04
N VAL A 589 -9.36 -17.46 9.22
CA VAL A 589 -8.16 -16.59 9.34
C VAL A 589 -6.93 -17.35 8.83
N ARG A 590 -6.76 -18.59 9.27
CA ARG A 590 -5.60 -19.41 8.89
C ARG A 590 -5.50 -19.62 7.39
N ASP A 591 -6.60 -20.00 6.74
CA ASP A 591 -6.65 -20.28 5.31
C ASP A 591 -6.48 -19.00 4.48
N ALA A 592 -6.99 -17.86 4.96
CA ALA A 592 -6.69 -16.55 4.38
C ALA A 592 -5.20 -16.22 4.49
N GLY A 593 -4.59 -16.43 5.67
CA GLY A 593 -3.15 -16.27 5.86
C GLY A 593 -2.32 -17.17 4.93
N ALA A 594 -2.72 -18.43 4.76
CA ALA A 594 -2.07 -19.36 3.83
C ALA A 594 -2.19 -18.89 2.37
N TYR A 595 -3.36 -18.38 1.97
CA TYR A 595 -3.58 -17.80 0.64
C TYR A 595 -2.68 -16.60 0.36
N LEU A 596 -2.69 -15.61 1.26
CA LEU A 596 -1.83 -14.43 1.16
C LEU A 596 -0.37 -14.84 1.08
N TYR A 597 0.07 -15.70 2.01
CA TYR A 597 1.46 -16.15 2.10
C TYR A 597 1.93 -16.89 0.85
N ALA A 598 1.19 -17.90 0.39
CA ALA A 598 1.62 -18.72 -0.74
C ALA A 598 1.67 -17.90 -2.04
N THR A 599 0.66 -17.04 -2.26
CA THR A 599 0.58 -16.19 -3.45
C THR A 599 1.66 -15.11 -3.44
N GLN A 600 1.84 -14.44 -2.30
CA GLN A 600 2.84 -13.39 -2.15
C GLN A 600 4.27 -13.93 -2.20
N ALA A 601 4.55 -15.10 -1.60
CA ALA A 601 5.84 -15.76 -1.77
C ALA A 601 6.15 -16.04 -3.24
N ALA A 602 5.17 -16.49 -4.04
CA ALA A 602 5.37 -16.72 -5.47
C ALA A 602 5.68 -15.43 -6.23
N ALA A 603 4.95 -14.34 -5.95
CA ALA A 603 5.20 -13.02 -6.53
C ALA A 603 6.58 -12.46 -6.14
N ILE A 604 6.94 -12.53 -4.84
CA ILE A 604 8.24 -12.04 -4.35
C ILE A 604 9.40 -12.76 -5.02
N GLN A 605 9.32 -14.09 -5.12
CA GLN A 605 10.37 -14.87 -5.80
C GLN A 605 10.52 -14.44 -7.27
N ASP A 606 9.43 -14.11 -7.96
CA ASP A 606 9.49 -13.71 -9.35
C ASP A 606 9.91 -12.25 -9.57
N TYR A 607 9.49 -11.32 -8.70
CA TYR A 607 9.59 -9.88 -8.96
C TYR A 607 10.70 -9.19 -8.18
N TRP A 608 10.89 -9.53 -6.90
CA TRP A 608 11.95 -8.96 -6.09
C TRP A 608 13.29 -9.65 -6.30
N PHE A 609 13.25 -10.97 -6.48
CA PHE A 609 14.43 -11.84 -6.60
C PHE A 609 14.56 -12.44 -8.02
N ASP A 610 14.01 -11.74 -9.01
CA ASP A 610 14.14 -12.01 -10.45
C ASP A 610 13.88 -13.46 -10.91
N GLY A 611 13.03 -14.21 -10.22
CA GLY A 611 12.65 -15.56 -10.62
C GLY A 611 11.92 -15.63 -11.96
N ALA A 612 11.39 -14.51 -12.44
CA ALA A 612 10.81 -14.37 -13.77
C ALA A 612 11.81 -13.94 -14.86
N GLY A 613 13.03 -13.52 -14.49
CA GLY A 613 13.99 -12.91 -15.42
C GLY A 613 13.48 -11.62 -16.04
N ALA A 614 12.80 -10.80 -15.23
CA ALA A 614 12.19 -9.53 -15.62
C ALA A 614 13.13 -8.35 -15.47
N ILE A 615 14.08 -8.42 -14.54
CA ILE A 615 15.02 -7.32 -14.27
C ILE A 615 15.95 -7.14 -15.48
N PRO A 616 16.03 -5.92 -16.08
CA PRO A 616 16.84 -5.71 -17.28
C PRO A 616 18.33 -5.92 -17.01
N THR A 617 19.05 -6.57 -17.93
CA THR A 617 20.50 -6.82 -17.77
C THR A 617 21.32 -5.54 -17.62
N GLY A 618 20.89 -4.44 -18.24
CA GLY A 618 21.52 -3.12 -18.11
C GLY A 618 21.35 -2.48 -16.73
N PHE A 619 20.42 -2.96 -15.91
CA PHE A 619 20.20 -2.51 -14.53
C PHE A 619 21.35 -2.91 -13.60
N GLY A 620 21.98 -4.07 -13.86
CA GLY A 620 23.16 -4.53 -13.14
C GLY A 620 22.90 -5.15 -11.76
N HIS A 621 21.64 -5.47 -11.45
CA HIS A 621 21.23 -6.20 -10.25
C HIS A 621 20.37 -7.42 -10.59
N SER A 622 20.39 -8.41 -9.68
CA SER A 622 19.49 -9.58 -9.71
C SER A 622 18.35 -9.48 -8.68
N THR A 623 18.23 -8.32 -8.05
CA THR A 623 17.27 -8.05 -6.98
C THR A 623 16.88 -6.59 -6.96
N VAL A 624 15.72 -6.28 -6.38
CA VAL A 624 15.27 -4.90 -6.12
C VAL A 624 14.93 -4.70 -4.64
N GLY A 625 15.04 -3.46 -4.17
CA GLY A 625 14.54 -3.00 -2.87
C GLY A 625 13.06 -2.61 -2.91
N MET A 626 12.56 -2.19 -4.07
CA MET A 626 11.17 -1.78 -4.25
C MET A 626 10.61 -2.26 -5.58
N ILE A 627 9.31 -2.54 -5.59
CA ILE A 627 8.52 -2.78 -6.81
C ILE A 627 7.52 -1.64 -6.98
N TRP A 628 7.40 -1.17 -8.21
CA TRP A 628 6.43 -0.18 -8.66
C TRP A 628 5.48 -0.79 -9.69
N GLY A 629 4.30 -0.23 -9.84
CA GLY A 629 3.32 -0.60 -10.88
C GLY A 629 3.99 -0.87 -12.23
N ASP A 630 4.87 0.00 -12.70
CA ASP A 630 5.54 -0.13 -14.01
C ASP A 630 6.99 -0.63 -13.96
N GLY A 631 7.53 -1.01 -12.79
CA GLY A 631 8.98 -1.18 -12.66
C GLY A 631 9.48 -1.70 -11.33
N GLY A 632 10.76 -1.44 -11.05
CA GLY A 632 11.41 -1.77 -9.79
C GLY A 632 12.68 -0.94 -9.57
N ALA A 633 13.10 -0.84 -8.30
CA ALA A 633 14.21 0.01 -7.88
C ALA A 633 15.16 -0.71 -6.94
N TYR A 634 16.47 -0.51 -7.13
CA TYR A 634 17.51 -0.83 -6.15
C TYR A 634 17.75 0.42 -5.31
N ALA A 635 16.75 0.74 -4.50
CA ALA A 635 16.67 1.92 -3.64
C ALA A 635 15.76 1.62 -2.44
N THR A 636 15.72 2.54 -1.48
CA THR A 636 14.71 2.58 -0.40
C THR A 636 14.22 4.00 -0.18
N TRP A 637 13.14 4.15 0.58
CA TRP A 637 12.59 5.44 0.99
C TRP A 637 13.50 6.23 1.96
N PHE A 638 14.52 5.60 2.55
CA PHE A 638 15.30 6.21 3.65
C PHE A 638 16.82 6.08 3.50
N SER A 639 17.33 5.17 2.69
CA SER A 639 18.76 4.80 2.65
C SER A 639 19.23 4.41 1.25
N GLY A 640 20.48 4.78 0.94
CA GLY A 640 21.18 4.36 -0.28
C GLY A 640 22.16 3.20 -0.05
N GLU A 641 22.30 2.75 1.18
CA GLU A 641 23.20 1.67 1.58
C GLU A 641 22.66 0.33 1.07
N ALA A 642 23.51 -0.40 0.34
CA ALA A 642 23.16 -1.69 -0.25
C ALA A 642 22.65 -2.69 0.80
N GLU A 643 23.20 -2.62 2.02
CA GLU A 643 22.78 -3.44 3.15
C GLU A 643 21.30 -3.22 3.51
N MET A 644 20.83 -1.98 3.48
CA MET A 644 19.44 -1.63 3.81
C MET A 644 18.52 -1.90 2.61
N ILE A 645 18.97 -1.62 1.39
CA ILE A 645 18.22 -1.91 0.14
C ILE A 645 17.89 -3.40 0.01
N GLN A 646 18.83 -4.30 0.30
CA GLN A 646 18.53 -5.73 0.29
C GLN A 646 17.89 -6.21 1.60
N GLY A 647 18.35 -5.67 2.74
CA GLY A 647 17.86 -6.05 4.06
C GLY A 647 16.36 -5.79 4.27
N ILE A 648 15.83 -4.72 3.67
CA ILE A 648 14.42 -4.32 3.83
C ILE A 648 13.42 -5.37 3.30
N ASN A 649 13.83 -6.21 2.35
CA ASN A 649 13.03 -7.32 1.81
C ASN A 649 13.27 -8.66 2.50
N THR A 650 14.02 -8.64 3.61
CA THR A 650 14.29 -9.84 4.42
C THR A 650 13.84 -9.69 5.87
N LEU A 651 13.76 -8.45 6.38
CA LEU A 651 13.29 -8.16 7.73
C LEU A 651 11.75 -8.07 7.79
N PRO A 652 11.11 -8.40 8.92
CA PRO A 652 11.70 -8.99 10.11
C PRO A 652 12.04 -10.46 9.87
N ILE A 653 13.14 -10.96 10.46
CA ILE A 653 13.45 -12.39 10.36
C ILE A 653 12.62 -13.15 11.41
N THR A 654 11.84 -14.14 10.96
CA THR A 654 11.02 -14.98 11.83
C THR A 654 10.89 -16.40 11.26
N GLY A 655 10.34 -17.34 12.03
CA GLY A 655 9.97 -18.66 11.48
C GLY A 655 8.92 -18.62 10.35
N GLY A 656 8.27 -17.47 10.15
CA GLY A 656 7.43 -17.17 8.98
C GLY A 656 8.20 -16.75 7.74
N HIS A 657 9.51 -16.49 7.80
CA HIS A 657 10.29 -15.97 6.67
C HIS A 657 11.10 -17.06 5.94
N LEU A 658 10.77 -18.34 6.18
CA LEU A 658 11.44 -19.46 5.51
C LEU A 658 11.25 -19.44 3.98
N TYR A 659 10.25 -18.72 3.46
CA TYR A 659 10.08 -18.56 2.01
C TYR A 659 11.28 -17.92 1.32
N LEU A 660 12.06 -17.08 2.03
CA LEU A 660 13.30 -16.50 1.52
C LEU A 660 14.33 -17.59 1.15
N GLY A 661 14.27 -18.76 1.81
CA GLY A 661 15.13 -19.91 1.56
C GLY A 661 14.62 -20.90 0.51
N LEU A 662 13.54 -20.59 -0.24
CA LEU A 662 13.03 -21.47 -1.30
C LEU A 662 14.05 -21.72 -2.42
N ARG A 663 14.91 -20.72 -2.67
CA ARG A 663 16.00 -20.75 -3.66
C ARG A 663 17.33 -20.43 -2.96
N PRO A 664 17.93 -21.41 -2.25
CA PRO A 664 19.12 -21.16 -1.42
C PRO A 664 20.36 -20.77 -2.22
N ASP A 665 20.43 -21.10 -3.51
CA ASP A 665 21.50 -20.64 -4.40
C ASP A 665 21.38 -19.14 -4.63
N ASP A 666 20.18 -18.65 -4.95
CA ASP A 666 19.87 -17.23 -5.13
C ASP A 666 20.15 -16.42 -3.86
N VAL A 667 19.93 -16.99 -2.66
CA VAL A 667 20.33 -16.35 -1.39
C VAL A 667 21.84 -16.08 -1.34
N ARG A 668 22.66 -17.05 -1.77
CA ARG A 668 24.12 -16.89 -1.79
C ARG A 668 24.55 -15.89 -2.84
N ASP A 669 23.93 -15.93 -4.02
CA ASP A 669 24.23 -15.02 -5.12
C ASP A 669 23.84 -13.57 -4.78
N ASN A 670 22.68 -13.37 -4.14
CA ASN A 670 22.20 -12.08 -3.68
C ASN A 670 23.11 -11.49 -2.58
N TYR A 671 23.52 -12.30 -1.59
CA TYR A 671 24.49 -11.87 -0.58
C TYR A 671 25.88 -11.60 -1.18
N ALA A 672 26.32 -12.36 -2.19
CA ALA A 672 27.57 -12.09 -2.89
C ALA A 672 27.48 -10.78 -3.70
N GLU A 673 26.33 -10.52 -4.32
CA GLU A 673 26.04 -9.25 -4.99
C GLU A 673 26.09 -8.09 -3.99
N LEU A 674 25.49 -8.24 -2.81
CA LEU A 674 25.56 -7.25 -1.74
C LEU A 674 27.01 -6.87 -1.41
N VAL A 675 27.83 -7.88 -1.13
CA VAL A 675 29.24 -7.70 -0.76
C VAL A 675 30.00 -6.99 -1.87
N ARG A 676 29.68 -7.30 -3.13
CA ARG A 676 30.26 -6.65 -4.30
C ARG A 676 29.84 -5.18 -4.39
N VAL A 677 28.54 -4.88 -4.28
CA VAL A 677 27.98 -3.52 -4.39
C VAL A 677 28.48 -2.64 -3.24
N ASN A 678 28.54 -3.19 -2.03
CA ASN A 678 29.02 -2.50 -0.84
C ASN A 678 30.55 -2.32 -0.82
N GLY A 679 31.29 -3.03 -1.67
CA GLY A 679 32.76 -3.03 -1.65
C GLY A 679 33.38 -3.77 -0.47
N GLY A 680 32.61 -4.64 0.20
CA GLY A 680 33.03 -5.38 1.39
C GLY A 680 31.86 -6.07 2.11
N PRO A 681 32.15 -6.86 3.16
CA PRO A 681 31.10 -7.45 4.00
C PRO A 681 30.24 -6.37 4.67
N PRO A 682 28.98 -6.68 5.01
CA PRO A 682 28.07 -5.70 5.59
C PRO A 682 28.57 -5.12 6.91
N THR A 683 28.30 -3.84 7.13
CA THR A 683 28.70 -3.09 8.34
C THR A 683 27.53 -2.50 9.13
N VAL A 684 26.36 -2.45 8.51
CA VAL A 684 25.06 -2.13 9.14
C VAL A 684 24.09 -3.28 8.86
N TRP A 685 23.08 -3.46 9.72
CA TRP A 685 22.08 -4.54 9.63
C TRP A 685 22.70 -5.93 9.42
N GLN A 686 23.84 -6.14 10.08
CA GLN A 686 24.65 -7.35 9.94
C GLN A 686 23.89 -8.59 10.41
N ASP A 687 23.10 -8.44 11.47
CA ASP A 687 22.15 -9.43 11.96
C ASP A 687 21.14 -9.87 10.91
N ILE A 688 20.46 -8.92 10.27
CA ILE A 688 19.46 -9.20 9.23
C ILE A 688 20.12 -9.95 8.07
N LEU A 689 21.26 -9.45 7.59
CA LEU A 689 21.93 -10.00 6.42
C LEU A 689 22.60 -11.36 6.68
N TRP A 690 23.15 -11.60 7.86
CA TRP A 690 23.63 -12.93 8.24
C TRP A 690 22.47 -13.90 8.47
N SER A 691 21.34 -13.42 8.96
CA SER A 691 20.13 -14.24 9.10
C SER A 691 19.56 -14.64 7.75
N TYR A 692 19.54 -13.74 6.77
CA TYR A 692 19.21 -14.06 5.38
C TYR A 692 20.21 -15.04 4.78
N LEU A 693 21.51 -14.76 4.88
CA LEU A 693 22.55 -15.68 4.40
C LEU A 693 22.41 -17.07 5.00
N ALA A 694 21.98 -17.21 6.27
CA ALA A 694 21.84 -18.51 6.92
C ALA A 694 20.81 -19.43 6.25
N LEU A 695 19.85 -18.89 5.48
CA LEU A 695 18.89 -19.67 4.70
C LEU A 695 19.51 -20.33 3.47
N GLY A 696 20.63 -19.80 2.95
CA GLY A 696 21.41 -20.38 1.86
C GLY A 696 22.69 -21.07 2.34
N ASP A 697 23.42 -20.46 3.28
CA ASP A 697 24.71 -20.92 3.81
C ASP A 697 24.83 -20.60 5.32
N GLY A 698 24.14 -21.40 6.13
CA GLY A 698 24.19 -21.33 7.60
C GLY A 698 25.61 -21.36 8.19
N PRO A 699 26.52 -22.26 7.77
CA PRO A 699 27.90 -22.27 8.25
C PRO A 699 28.66 -20.95 8.00
N ALA A 700 28.54 -20.36 6.80
CA ALA A 700 29.20 -19.08 6.50
C ALA A 700 28.62 -17.93 7.33
N ALA A 701 27.29 -17.85 7.46
CA ALA A 701 26.63 -16.87 8.31
C ALA A 701 27.07 -16.99 9.79
N LEU A 702 27.12 -18.22 10.32
CA LEU A 702 27.55 -18.45 11.70
C LEU A 702 29.01 -18.04 11.90
N GLN A 703 29.89 -18.34 10.95
CA GLN A 703 31.28 -17.91 11.01
C GLN A 703 31.40 -16.38 11.06
N ALA A 704 30.65 -15.66 10.21
CA ALA A 704 30.66 -14.20 10.16
C ALA A 704 30.16 -13.59 11.49
N LEU A 705 29.04 -14.09 12.01
CA LEU A 705 28.46 -13.66 13.28
C LEU A 705 29.44 -13.86 14.45
N LEU A 706 30.07 -15.04 14.53
CA LEU A 706 31.02 -15.36 15.59
C LEU A 706 32.29 -14.51 15.52
N ALA A 707 32.70 -14.09 14.32
CA ALA A 707 33.86 -13.23 14.12
C ALA A 707 33.61 -11.77 14.57
N GLN A 708 32.36 -11.32 14.61
CA GLN A 708 32.00 -9.95 14.94
C GLN A 708 30.88 -9.86 15.99
N PRO A 709 31.04 -10.39 17.21
CA PRO A 709 29.95 -10.49 18.19
C PRO A 709 29.40 -9.13 18.69
N GLY A 710 30.09 -8.02 18.42
CA GLY A 710 29.73 -6.67 18.87
C GLY A 710 28.99 -5.82 17.81
N TYR A 711 28.42 -6.43 16.77
CA TYR A 711 27.67 -5.73 15.71
C TYR A 711 26.52 -4.87 16.25
N ALA A 712 26.19 -3.80 15.54
CA ALA A 712 25.00 -2.99 15.85
C ALA A 712 23.73 -3.77 15.43
N VAL A 713 22.73 -3.78 16.31
CA VAL A 713 21.51 -4.56 16.11
C VAL A 713 20.47 -3.68 15.41
N GLU A 714 19.81 -4.20 14.39
CA GLU A 714 18.63 -3.57 13.79
C GLU A 714 17.52 -3.41 14.83
N GLU A 715 16.76 -2.33 14.75
CA GLU A 715 15.86 -1.90 15.83
C GLU A 715 14.63 -2.80 16.04
N GLY A 716 14.34 -3.72 15.13
CA GLY A 716 13.37 -4.81 15.27
C GLY A 716 14.00 -6.13 15.71
N GLU A 717 15.32 -6.19 15.92
CA GLU A 717 16.04 -7.43 16.22
C GLU A 717 16.69 -7.50 17.61
N SER A 718 17.17 -8.70 17.98
CA SER A 718 17.99 -8.95 19.15
C SER A 718 19.13 -9.92 18.84
N ARG A 719 20.31 -9.70 19.46
CA ARG A 719 21.44 -10.64 19.29
C ARG A 719 21.09 -12.08 19.68
N ALA A 720 20.18 -12.25 20.63
CA ALA A 720 19.69 -13.56 21.06
C ALA A 720 18.97 -14.29 19.92
N HIS A 721 18.02 -13.61 19.25
CA HIS A 721 17.32 -14.19 18.10
C HIS A 721 18.26 -14.42 16.92
N THR A 722 19.09 -13.44 16.54
CA THR A 722 20.06 -13.62 15.46
C THR A 722 20.96 -14.84 15.68
N TYR A 723 21.51 -15.00 16.90
CA TYR A 723 22.37 -16.14 17.20
C TYR A 723 21.59 -17.46 17.21
N HIS A 724 20.37 -17.48 17.76
CA HIS A 724 19.50 -18.66 17.73
C HIS A 724 19.19 -19.09 16.30
N TRP A 725 18.74 -18.15 15.47
CA TRP A 725 18.41 -18.39 14.05
C TRP A 725 19.60 -18.95 13.28
N VAL A 726 20.72 -18.21 13.26
CA VAL A 726 21.90 -18.54 12.46
C VAL A 726 22.54 -19.86 12.92
N ALA A 727 22.68 -20.08 14.23
CA ALA A 727 23.30 -21.30 14.74
C ALA A 727 22.44 -22.56 14.47
N ASN A 728 21.11 -22.45 14.56
CA ASN A 728 20.23 -23.57 14.27
C ASN A 728 20.14 -23.87 12.77
N LEU A 729 20.08 -22.86 11.90
CA LEU A 729 20.12 -23.09 10.45
C LEU A 729 21.48 -23.63 9.97
N ALA A 730 22.59 -23.22 10.60
CA ALA A 730 23.90 -23.84 10.35
C ALA A 730 23.94 -25.35 10.64
N ALA A 731 23.11 -25.82 11.57
CA ALA A 731 22.96 -27.25 11.86
C ALA A 731 21.91 -27.93 10.98
N LEU A 732 20.73 -27.31 10.81
CA LEU A 732 19.59 -27.86 10.06
C LEU A 732 19.87 -27.98 8.55
N GLY A 733 20.62 -27.03 7.98
CA GLY A 733 20.79 -26.87 6.55
C GLY A 733 19.71 -25.98 5.93
N THR A 734 19.45 -26.16 4.64
CA THR A 734 18.51 -25.33 3.87
C THR A 734 17.10 -25.91 3.90
N LEU A 735 16.09 -25.08 3.63
CA LEU A 735 14.70 -25.54 3.47
C LEU A 735 14.60 -26.56 2.31
N ASP A 736 13.92 -27.68 2.53
CA ASP A 736 13.60 -28.67 1.51
C ASP A 736 12.15 -28.53 1.07
N ALA A 737 11.92 -27.63 0.12
CA ALA A 737 10.59 -27.35 -0.43
C ALA A 737 9.97 -28.52 -1.22
N SER A 738 10.73 -29.58 -1.50
CA SER A 738 10.21 -30.77 -2.20
C SER A 738 9.31 -31.63 -1.32
N VAL A 739 9.40 -31.47 0.01
CA VAL A 739 8.61 -32.21 0.99
C VAL A 739 7.72 -31.25 1.77
N ARG A 740 6.42 -31.36 1.57
CA ARG A 740 5.39 -30.58 2.26
C ARG A 740 4.70 -31.40 3.34
N ALA A 741 4.02 -30.74 4.26
CA ALA A 741 3.31 -31.38 5.37
C ALA A 741 1.80 -31.13 5.29
N ASP A 742 1.03 -32.02 5.92
CA ASP A 742 -0.42 -31.89 6.10
C ASP A 742 -0.83 -30.93 7.22
N HIS A 743 0.07 -30.04 7.64
CA HIS A 743 -0.13 -29.08 8.71
C HIS A 743 0.62 -27.78 8.42
N PRO A 744 0.02 -26.59 8.65
CA PRO A 744 0.64 -25.31 8.28
C PRO A 744 1.86 -24.95 9.12
N LEU A 745 1.94 -25.47 10.35
CA LEU A 745 3.06 -25.24 11.27
C LEU A 745 4.17 -26.29 11.20
N ALA A 746 4.57 -26.65 9.97
CA ALA A 746 5.58 -27.67 9.73
C ALA A 746 6.47 -27.33 8.53
N ALA A 747 7.73 -27.74 8.60
CA ALA A 747 8.73 -27.52 7.55
C ALA A 747 9.75 -28.67 7.55
N VAL A 748 10.49 -28.81 6.45
CA VAL A 748 11.56 -29.80 6.31
C VAL A 748 12.85 -29.07 5.95
N PHE A 749 13.94 -29.44 6.63
CA PHE A 749 15.28 -28.95 6.32
C PHE A 749 16.16 -30.10 5.85
N THR A 750 17.08 -29.83 4.93
CA THR A 750 18.07 -30.80 4.46
C THR A 750 19.46 -30.24 4.68
N GLY A 751 20.29 -31.00 5.41
CA GLY A 751 21.69 -30.68 5.65
C GLY A 751 22.61 -31.88 5.46
N PRO A 752 23.91 -31.74 5.75
CA PRO A 752 24.91 -32.80 5.57
C PRO A 752 24.60 -34.10 6.33
N ARG A 753 23.81 -34.02 7.41
CA ARG A 753 23.37 -35.15 8.24
C ARG A 753 22.08 -35.81 7.76
N GLY A 754 21.48 -35.31 6.67
CA GLY A 754 20.19 -35.75 6.13
C GLY A 754 19.04 -34.77 6.43
N ARG A 755 17.82 -35.24 6.18
CA ARG A 755 16.58 -34.47 6.41
C ARG A 755 16.23 -34.35 7.89
N THR A 756 15.72 -33.19 8.27
CA THR A 756 15.09 -32.92 9.57
C THR A 756 13.68 -32.44 9.35
N TYR A 757 12.72 -33.17 9.90
CA TYR A 757 11.30 -32.84 9.84
C TYR A 757 10.94 -32.06 11.09
N VAL A 758 10.30 -30.91 10.94
CA VAL A 758 9.93 -30.00 12.03
C VAL A 758 8.42 -29.79 12.01
N ALA A 759 7.78 -29.88 13.17
CA ALA A 759 6.38 -29.52 13.34
C ALA A 759 6.12 -28.92 14.73
N SER A 760 5.15 -28.00 14.80
CA SER A 760 4.74 -27.33 16.03
C SER A 760 3.26 -27.50 16.31
N SER A 761 2.91 -27.85 17.55
CA SER A 761 1.57 -27.69 18.10
C SER A 761 1.55 -26.45 18.97
N VAL A 762 0.64 -25.53 18.68
CA VAL A 762 0.41 -24.31 19.47
C VAL A 762 -0.86 -24.40 20.31
N THR A 763 -1.48 -25.57 20.36
CA THR A 763 -2.76 -25.83 21.03
C THR A 763 -2.59 -26.85 22.16
N GLY A 764 -3.69 -27.07 22.90
CA GLY A 764 -3.76 -28.08 23.96
C GLY A 764 -3.84 -29.51 23.45
N GLN A 765 -3.77 -29.75 22.13
CA GLN A 765 -3.92 -31.05 21.51
C GLN A 765 -2.61 -31.59 20.94
N ALA A 766 -2.45 -32.92 21.04
CA ALA A 766 -1.39 -33.64 20.35
C ALA A 766 -1.75 -33.74 18.86
N LEU A 767 -0.75 -33.59 17.99
CA LEU A 767 -0.90 -33.69 16.54
C LEU A 767 -0.07 -34.86 16.01
N THR A 768 -0.49 -35.42 14.88
CA THR A 768 0.34 -36.29 14.06
C THR A 768 0.44 -35.67 12.68
N VAL A 769 1.59 -35.08 12.38
CA VAL A 769 1.85 -34.43 11.09
C VAL A 769 2.43 -35.46 10.12
N ARG A 770 1.91 -35.48 8.90
CA ARG A 770 2.35 -36.34 7.80
C ARG A 770 3.02 -35.49 6.73
N PHE A 771 4.15 -35.96 6.26
CA PHE A 771 4.91 -35.33 5.18
C PHE A 771 4.67 -36.07 3.87
N GLY A 772 4.80 -35.36 2.76
CA GLY A 772 4.54 -35.88 1.41
C GLY A 772 5.46 -37.04 0.99
N ASP A 773 6.56 -37.27 1.70
CA ASP A 773 7.45 -38.43 1.51
C ASP A 773 7.06 -39.66 2.35
N GLY A 774 5.93 -39.60 3.07
CA GLY A 774 5.41 -40.68 3.91
C GLY A 774 5.88 -40.62 5.36
N THR A 775 6.78 -39.70 5.73
CA THR A 775 7.22 -39.51 7.11
C THR A 775 6.08 -39.02 8.00
N THR A 776 6.01 -39.51 9.24
CA THR A 776 5.03 -39.05 10.23
C THR A 776 5.71 -38.59 11.51
N LEU A 777 5.27 -37.47 12.06
CA LEU A 777 5.81 -36.87 13.27
C LEU A 777 4.71 -36.67 14.32
N ALA A 778 4.87 -37.30 15.48
CA ALA A 778 4.01 -37.06 16.63
C ALA A 778 4.47 -35.78 17.37
N VAL A 779 3.54 -34.85 17.59
CA VAL A 779 3.81 -33.54 18.18
C VAL A 779 2.95 -33.39 19.44
N PRO A 780 3.55 -33.39 20.65
CA PRO A 780 2.78 -33.17 21.89
C PRO A 780 2.18 -31.76 21.95
N PRO A 781 1.14 -31.54 22.79
CA PRO A 781 0.55 -30.22 22.99
C PRO A 781 1.58 -29.14 23.35
N GLY A 782 1.47 -27.98 22.71
CA GLY A 782 2.33 -26.82 22.99
C GLY A 782 3.82 -27.03 22.70
N ARG A 783 4.21 -28.03 21.90
CA ARG A 783 5.60 -28.34 21.58
C ARG A 783 5.93 -28.10 20.12
N THR A 784 7.16 -27.67 19.88
CA THR A 784 7.87 -27.88 18.61
C THR A 784 8.73 -29.14 18.74
N VAL A 785 8.70 -29.98 17.71
CA VAL A 785 9.42 -31.26 17.67
C VAL A 785 10.18 -31.39 16.36
N THR A 786 11.36 -31.99 16.41
CA THR A 786 12.10 -32.44 15.23
C THR A 786 12.33 -33.95 15.23
N SER A 787 12.43 -34.54 14.04
CA SER A 787 12.90 -35.92 13.84
C SER A 787 13.75 -36.04 12.57
N GLY A 788 14.41 -37.19 12.37
CA GLY A 788 15.37 -37.39 11.27
C GLY A 788 16.80 -37.13 11.74
N ALA A 789 17.54 -36.28 11.01
CA ALA A 789 18.95 -35.98 11.29
C ALA A 789 19.17 -35.36 12.68
N PHE A 790 18.18 -34.60 13.17
CA PHE A 790 18.12 -34.08 14.54
C PHE A 790 16.81 -34.46 15.21
N THR A 791 16.89 -35.03 16.42
CA THR A 791 15.73 -35.30 17.28
C THR A 791 15.76 -34.34 18.46
N TRP A 792 14.75 -33.48 18.56
CA TRP A 792 14.66 -32.43 19.56
C TRP A 792 13.20 -32.14 19.89
N SER A 793 12.92 -31.66 21.10
CA SER A 793 11.61 -31.16 21.50
C SER A 793 11.72 -30.04 22.53
N GLY A 794 10.97 -28.96 22.33
CA GLY A 794 10.93 -27.80 23.21
C GLY A 794 9.59 -27.05 23.14
N GLY A 795 9.45 -26.02 23.97
CA GLY A 795 8.25 -25.19 24.08
C GLY A 795 7.29 -25.70 25.14
N SER A 796 6.30 -24.91 25.56
CA SER A 796 5.32 -25.36 26.55
C SER A 796 3.96 -24.65 26.52
N GLY A 797 3.70 -23.75 25.56
CA GLY A 797 2.44 -23.00 25.45
C GLY A 797 1.30 -23.83 24.86
N PRO A 798 0.37 -24.41 25.66
CA PRO A 798 -0.68 -25.29 25.17
C PRO A 798 -2.01 -24.55 24.96
N GLY A 799 -2.01 -23.22 24.98
CA GLY A 799 -3.16 -22.37 25.29
C GLY A 799 -4.22 -22.20 24.19
N GLY A 800 -4.14 -22.85 23.04
CA GLY A 800 -5.21 -22.78 22.02
C GLY A 800 -6.45 -23.62 22.35
N PRO A 801 -7.66 -23.25 21.88
CA PRO A 801 -8.85 -24.09 21.99
C PRO A 801 -8.66 -25.42 21.25
N THR A 802 -9.47 -26.44 21.58
CA THR A 802 -9.46 -27.70 20.83
C THR A 802 -9.96 -27.42 19.40
N PRO A 803 -9.22 -27.75 18.34
CA PRO A 803 -9.68 -27.54 16.97
C PRO A 803 -11.02 -28.25 16.76
N THR A 804 -12.01 -27.52 16.27
CA THR A 804 -13.29 -28.11 15.87
C THR A 804 -13.04 -28.78 14.51
N PRO A 805 -13.41 -30.06 14.30
CA PRO A 805 -13.19 -30.73 13.03
C PRO A 805 -13.85 -29.94 11.90
N THR A 806 -13.10 -29.68 10.82
CA THR A 806 -13.57 -28.99 9.62
C THR A 806 -14.79 -29.74 9.05
N PRO A 807 -15.98 -29.12 8.98
CA PRO A 807 -17.09 -29.73 8.26
C PRO A 807 -16.71 -29.84 6.78
N THR A 808 -16.95 -31.02 6.18
CA THR A 808 -16.82 -31.22 4.73
C THR A 808 -17.66 -30.15 4.00
N PRO A 809 -17.10 -29.43 3.00
CA PRO A 809 -17.83 -28.37 2.31
C PRO A 809 -19.13 -28.94 1.73
N THR A 810 -20.27 -28.42 2.20
CA THR A 810 -21.55 -28.67 1.56
C THR A 810 -21.62 -27.74 0.34
N PRO A 811 -21.95 -28.22 -0.87
CA PRO A 811 -22.04 -27.37 -2.05
C PRO A 811 -23.00 -26.21 -1.79
N THR A 812 -22.50 -24.99 -1.97
CA THR A 812 -23.28 -23.75 -1.84
C THR A 812 -24.48 -23.80 -2.80
N PRO A 813 -25.73 -23.67 -2.31
CA PRO A 813 -26.88 -23.59 -3.20
C PRO A 813 -26.76 -22.34 -4.08
N THR A 814 -26.98 -22.52 -5.38
CA THR A 814 -27.08 -21.45 -6.36
C THR A 814 -28.14 -20.43 -5.91
N PRO A 815 -27.85 -19.11 -5.88
CA PRO A 815 -28.83 -18.11 -5.47
C PRO A 815 -30.06 -18.17 -6.37
N THR A 816 -31.24 -18.30 -5.76
CA THR A 816 -32.52 -18.14 -6.44
C THR A 816 -32.81 -16.65 -6.55
N PRO A 817 -33.20 -16.12 -7.73
CA PRO A 817 -33.45 -14.69 -7.90
C PRO A 817 -34.58 -14.19 -6.99
N THR A 818 -34.29 -13.17 -6.20
CA THR A 818 -35.27 -12.46 -5.36
C THR A 818 -36.22 -11.64 -6.26
N PRO A 819 -37.55 -11.67 -6.03
CA PRO A 819 -38.51 -10.92 -6.84
C PRO A 819 -38.32 -9.41 -6.68
N THR A 820 -38.27 -8.71 -7.81
CA THR A 820 -38.12 -7.25 -7.93
C THR A 820 -39.33 -6.53 -7.34
N VAL A 821 -39.11 -5.63 -6.38
CA VAL A 821 -40.16 -4.75 -5.85
C VAL A 821 -40.23 -3.50 -6.73
N SER A 822 -41.41 -3.22 -7.28
CA SER A 822 -41.67 -2.05 -8.12
C SER A 822 -41.68 -0.75 -7.28
N PRO A 823 -40.96 0.32 -7.68
CA PRO A 823 -40.97 1.58 -6.94
C PRO A 823 -42.32 2.29 -7.07
N THR A 824 -42.83 2.73 -5.92
CA THR A 824 -44.03 3.58 -5.81
C THR A 824 -43.65 5.04 -6.16
N PRO A 825 -44.46 5.78 -6.94
CA PRO A 825 -44.13 7.15 -7.33
C PRO A 825 -44.23 8.14 -6.15
N THR A 826 -43.15 8.89 -5.94
CA THR A 826 -43.06 10.00 -4.96
C THR A 826 -43.65 11.29 -5.55
N PRO A 827 -44.41 12.10 -4.78
CA PRO A 827 -45.12 13.28 -5.29
C PRO A 827 -44.22 14.46 -5.68
N THR A 828 -44.67 15.15 -6.71
CA THR A 828 -44.10 16.33 -7.38
C THR A 828 -43.98 17.57 -6.48
N PRO A 829 -42.83 18.27 -6.43
CA PRO A 829 -42.74 19.58 -5.79
C PRO A 829 -43.33 20.70 -6.67
N THR A 830 -44.04 21.62 -6.00
CA THR A 830 -44.71 22.82 -6.54
C THR A 830 -43.70 23.97 -6.73
N PRO A 831 -43.85 24.84 -7.75
CA PRO A 831 -42.85 25.85 -8.11
C PRO A 831 -42.80 27.05 -7.16
N THR A 832 -41.60 27.50 -6.84
CA THR A 832 -41.30 28.78 -6.14
C THR A 832 -40.76 29.80 -7.16
N PRO A 833 -41.13 31.09 -7.07
CA PRO A 833 -41.12 31.99 -8.22
C PRO A 833 -39.74 32.53 -8.62
N THR A 834 -39.70 32.83 -9.91
CA THR A 834 -38.65 33.41 -10.74
C THR A 834 -38.13 34.75 -10.19
N VAL A 835 -36.80 34.89 -10.14
CA VAL A 835 -36.13 36.19 -10.10
C VAL A 835 -35.30 36.34 -11.39
N SER A 836 -35.46 37.51 -12.02
CA SER A 836 -34.97 37.90 -13.34
C SER A 836 -33.44 37.87 -13.47
N PRO A 837 -32.88 37.54 -14.66
CA PRO A 837 -31.44 37.55 -14.91
C PRO A 837 -30.89 38.98 -14.86
N THR A 838 -29.88 39.20 -14.02
CA THR A 838 -28.96 40.33 -14.16
C THR A 838 -27.74 39.80 -14.93
N PRO A 839 -27.25 40.50 -15.97
CA PRO A 839 -26.22 39.97 -16.87
C PRO A 839 -24.91 39.69 -16.13
N THR A 840 -24.41 38.46 -16.26
CA THR A 840 -23.04 38.08 -15.90
C THR A 840 -22.08 38.80 -16.85
N PRO A 841 -21.13 39.61 -16.34
CA PRO A 841 -20.07 40.16 -17.17
C PRO A 841 -19.14 39.06 -17.67
N THR A 842 -18.70 39.22 -18.91
CA THR A 842 -17.56 38.54 -19.54
C THR A 842 -16.38 38.45 -18.57
N PRO A 843 -15.68 37.30 -18.43
CA PRO A 843 -14.38 37.29 -17.77
C PRO A 843 -13.42 38.08 -18.64
N THR A 844 -13.31 39.36 -18.30
CA THR A 844 -12.23 40.22 -18.72
C THR A 844 -11.15 40.01 -17.67
N VAL A 845 -9.96 39.59 -18.08
CA VAL A 845 -8.77 39.45 -17.23
C VAL A 845 -8.67 40.68 -16.31
N PRO A 846 -8.75 40.52 -14.97
CA PRO A 846 -8.43 41.61 -14.06
C PRO A 846 -6.93 41.90 -14.14
N PRO A 847 -6.50 43.17 -14.20
CA PRO A 847 -5.12 43.53 -13.99
C PRO A 847 -4.77 43.42 -12.49
N GLY A 848 -3.88 42.47 -12.14
CA GLY A 848 -3.02 42.45 -10.94
C GLY A 848 -3.68 42.26 -9.58
N ASP A 849 -3.54 41.08 -8.95
CA ASP A 849 -3.83 40.88 -7.51
C ASP A 849 -3.08 39.65 -6.97
N GLY A 850 -1.85 39.87 -6.47
CA GLY A 850 -1.02 38.89 -5.75
C GLY A 850 0.46 39.23 -5.88
N PHE A 851 1.20 39.30 -4.76
CA PHE A 851 2.66 39.45 -4.79
C PHE A 851 3.28 38.14 -5.31
N ALA A 852 3.35 38.00 -6.64
CA ALA A 852 4.05 36.91 -7.31
C ALA A 852 5.55 37.20 -7.30
N LEU A 853 6.34 36.24 -6.84
CA LEU A 853 7.77 36.30 -6.75
C LEU A 853 8.38 35.08 -7.44
N TYR A 854 9.49 35.32 -8.15
CA TYR A 854 10.25 34.33 -8.88
C TYR A 854 11.67 34.29 -8.34
N LEU A 855 12.26 33.10 -8.27
CA LEU A 855 13.68 32.96 -7.94
C LEU A 855 14.51 33.46 -9.14
N ASP A 856 15.47 34.35 -8.90
CA ASP A 856 16.34 34.88 -9.98
C ASP A 856 17.57 34.00 -10.28
N GLY A 857 17.85 33.01 -9.42
CA GLY A 857 19.02 32.12 -9.52
C GLY A 857 20.32 32.70 -8.94
N GLU A 858 20.30 33.96 -8.47
CA GLU A 858 21.43 34.67 -7.85
C GLU A 858 21.20 34.95 -6.35
N GLY A 859 20.09 34.44 -5.80
CA GLY A 859 19.72 34.55 -4.38
C GLY A 859 18.66 35.62 -4.07
N GLY A 860 18.09 36.24 -5.11
CA GLY A 860 17.01 37.21 -5.01
C GLY A 860 15.64 36.65 -5.41
N LEU A 861 14.59 37.31 -4.91
CA LEU A 861 13.21 37.15 -5.38
C LEU A 861 12.82 38.38 -6.20
N VAL A 862 12.37 38.16 -7.43
CA VAL A 862 11.98 39.20 -8.41
C VAL A 862 10.51 39.10 -8.78
N THR A 863 9.92 40.18 -9.29
CA THR A 863 8.47 40.25 -9.61
C THR A 863 8.12 39.81 -11.03
N GLU A 864 9.12 39.53 -11.87
CA GLU A 864 8.93 39.11 -13.26
C GLU A 864 9.67 37.78 -13.49
N PRO A 865 9.10 36.85 -14.25
CA PRO A 865 9.76 35.58 -14.54
C PRO A 865 11.04 35.80 -15.35
N PRO A 866 12.12 35.05 -15.08
CA PRO A 866 13.34 35.10 -15.89
C PRO A 866 13.04 34.78 -17.37
N THR A 867 13.61 35.55 -18.29
CA THR A 867 13.30 35.47 -19.73
C THR A 867 14.03 34.36 -20.49
N SER A 868 14.88 33.59 -19.81
CA SER A 868 15.58 32.42 -20.34
C SER A 868 15.31 31.22 -19.43
N PRO A 869 15.15 29.98 -19.95
CA PRO A 869 15.05 28.78 -19.12
C PRO A 869 16.37 28.57 -18.37
N ALA A 870 16.44 29.16 -17.19
CA ALA A 870 17.50 28.99 -16.22
C ALA A 870 17.04 28.01 -15.16
N THR A 871 17.96 27.17 -14.68
CA THR A 871 17.74 26.25 -13.57
C THR A 871 18.62 26.63 -12.41
N VAL A 872 18.13 26.43 -11.18
CA VAL A 872 18.96 26.41 -9.98
C VAL A 872 19.08 24.99 -9.48
N THR A 873 20.30 24.57 -9.15
CA THR A 873 20.56 23.24 -8.61
C THR A 873 20.26 23.23 -7.12
N VAL A 874 19.34 22.36 -6.72
CA VAL A 874 19.09 21.98 -5.33
C VAL A 874 20.07 20.88 -4.96
N PRO A 875 20.97 21.07 -3.97
CA PRO A 875 21.93 20.04 -3.57
C PRO A 875 21.27 18.75 -3.08
N ARG A 876 22.04 17.65 -3.08
CA ARG A 876 21.61 16.37 -2.48
C ARG A 876 21.27 16.53 -0.99
N ALA A 877 20.49 15.61 -0.44
CA ALA A 877 20.22 15.61 1.00
C ALA A 877 21.50 15.38 1.81
N ALA A 878 21.65 16.09 2.93
CA ALA A 878 22.76 15.92 3.88
C ALA A 878 22.48 14.81 4.95
N GLY A 879 21.36 14.09 4.81
CA GLY A 879 20.81 13.09 5.74
C GLY A 879 19.28 13.07 5.67
N ILE A 880 18.62 12.26 6.49
CA ILE A 880 17.15 12.28 6.64
C ILE A 880 16.79 13.41 7.62
N ASP A 881 16.53 14.61 7.10
CA ASP A 881 16.03 15.74 7.91
C ASP A 881 14.60 16.07 7.50
N THR A 882 13.65 15.58 8.29
CA THR A 882 12.24 15.67 7.91
C THR A 882 11.66 17.06 8.14
N VAL A 883 12.32 18.04 8.78
CA VAL A 883 11.70 19.38 8.93
C VAL A 883 12.70 20.53 9.01
N THR A 884 13.99 20.29 9.28
CA THR A 884 14.97 21.36 9.48
C THR A 884 15.57 21.77 8.14
N GLU A 885 15.66 23.08 7.93
CA GLU A 885 16.33 23.63 6.77
C GLU A 885 17.86 23.49 6.91
N PRO A 886 18.56 22.89 5.92
CA PRO A 886 20.00 22.69 6.00
C PRO A 886 20.78 23.96 5.59
N PRO A 887 22.05 24.10 6.03
CA PRO A 887 22.87 25.28 5.71
C PRO A 887 23.12 25.52 4.22
N ASP A 888 22.99 24.49 3.38
CA ASP A 888 23.22 24.51 1.93
C ASP A 888 21.92 24.54 1.10
N ALA A 889 20.77 24.84 1.72
CA ALA A 889 19.52 25.06 1.01
C ALA A 889 19.68 26.17 -0.05
N VAL A 890 18.95 26.04 -1.17
CA VAL A 890 18.82 27.11 -2.16
C VAL A 890 17.91 28.17 -1.58
N VAL A 891 18.45 29.36 -1.34
CA VAL A 891 17.75 30.44 -0.64
C VAL A 891 17.62 31.65 -1.56
N ALA A 892 16.41 32.20 -1.62
CA ALA A 892 16.11 33.45 -2.30
C ALA A 892 15.39 34.42 -1.35
N THR A 893 15.75 35.71 -1.41
CA THR A 893 15.21 36.74 -0.51
C THR A 893 14.77 38.00 -1.26
N VAL A 894 13.78 38.70 -0.71
CA VAL A 894 13.45 40.08 -1.09
C VAL A 894 13.20 40.90 0.16
N GLU A 895 13.83 42.07 0.22
CA GLU A 895 13.67 43.05 1.29
C GLU A 895 12.75 44.21 0.86
N GLY A 896 12.32 45.03 1.82
CA GLY A 896 11.54 46.23 1.51
C GLY A 896 10.09 45.95 1.10
N VAL A 897 9.59 44.74 1.38
CA VAL A 897 8.23 44.32 1.04
C VAL A 897 7.22 45.09 1.89
N ASN A 898 6.22 45.68 1.23
CA ASN A 898 5.15 46.44 1.88
C ASN A 898 3.80 45.88 1.44
N GLY A 899 2.97 45.46 2.38
CA GLY A 899 1.71 44.81 2.04
C GLY A 899 0.82 44.57 3.24
N ARG A 900 -0.49 44.47 3.00
CA ARG A 900 -1.45 44.05 4.02
C ARG A 900 -1.81 42.58 3.78
N PRO A 901 -1.95 41.76 4.83
CA PRO A 901 -2.36 40.38 4.67
C PRO A 901 -3.75 40.28 4.06
N THR A 902 -3.95 39.29 3.21
CA THR A 902 -5.26 38.87 2.69
C THR A 902 -5.78 37.69 3.50
N THR A 903 -6.97 37.18 3.16
CA THR A 903 -7.51 35.93 3.74
C THR A 903 -6.98 34.68 3.03
N GLY A 904 -6.12 34.83 2.01
CA GLY A 904 -5.52 33.71 1.29
C GLY A 904 -4.34 33.08 2.03
N ALA A 905 -3.87 31.94 1.54
CA ALA A 905 -2.65 31.29 1.98
C ALA A 905 -1.48 31.61 1.03
N THR A 906 -0.26 31.35 1.49
CA THR A 906 0.91 31.27 0.63
C THR A 906 0.71 30.15 -0.37
N ARG A 907 1.02 30.44 -1.63
CA ARG A 907 0.97 29.46 -2.71
C ARG A 907 2.30 29.43 -3.42
N PHE A 908 2.69 28.28 -3.95
CA PHE A 908 3.84 28.17 -4.81
C PHE A 908 3.62 27.06 -5.82
N ASP A 909 4.30 27.17 -6.95
CA ASP A 909 4.33 26.13 -7.95
C ASP A 909 5.73 26.09 -8.51
N LEU A 910 6.51 25.08 -8.11
CA LEU A 910 7.90 24.90 -8.50
C LEU A 910 7.99 23.77 -9.53
N ALA A 911 8.65 24.06 -10.65
CA ALA A 911 9.05 23.07 -11.64
C ALA A 911 10.32 22.34 -11.17
N LEU A 912 10.16 21.20 -10.51
CA LEU A 912 11.26 20.37 -10.03
C LEU A 912 11.62 19.26 -11.01
N ASP A 913 12.90 18.99 -11.18
CA ASP A 913 13.38 17.89 -12.03
C ASP A 913 14.61 17.27 -11.35
N ALA A 914 14.47 16.02 -10.89
CA ALA A 914 15.60 15.24 -10.34
C ALA A 914 16.45 14.61 -11.45
N GLY A 915 16.07 14.77 -12.71
CA GLY A 915 16.77 14.22 -13.86
C GLY A 915 16.78 12.70 -13.78
N GLY A 916 17.98 12.11 -13.69
CA GLY A 916 18.14 10.67 -13.48
C GLY A 916 18.46 10.29 -12.03
N VAL A 917 18.29 11.21 -11.08
CA VAL A 917 18.65 11.00 -9.67
C VAL A 917 17.50 10.29 -8.95
N VAL A 918 17.81 9.10 -8.45
CA VAL A 918 16.88 8.18 -7.78
C VAL A 918 16.61 8.57 -6.33
N GLY A 919 15.34 8.50 -5.92
CA GLY A 919 14.91 8.63 -4.52
C GLY A 919 15.00 10.05 -3.94
N ASN A 920 14.95 11.08 -4.78
CA ASN A 920 14.95 12.47 -4.31
C ASN A 920 13.57 12.87 -3.77
N GLY A 921 13.58 13.67 -2.70
CA GLY A 921 12.39 14.30 -2.16
C GLY A 921 12.69 15.72 -1.75
N THR A 922 12.08 16.70 -2.41
CA THR A 922 12.41 18.13 -2.25
C THR A 922 11.40 18.84 -1.35
N ARG A 923 11.88 19.76 -0.50
CA ARG A 923 11.10 20.61 0.41
C ARG A 923 11.21 22.07 0.07
N VAL A 924 10.23 22.83 0.57
CA VAL A 924 10.16 24.29 0.49
C VAL A 924 9.83 24.85 1.87
N SER A 925 10.45 25.97 2.22
CA SER A 925 10.00 26.85 3.31
C SER A 925 9.77 28.28 2.80
N VAL A 926 8.79 28.97 3.38
CA VAL A 926 8.53 30.40 3.16
C VAL A 926 8.51 31.12 4.50
N SER A 927 9.38 32.11 4.66
CA SER A 927 9.56 32.87 5.91
C SER A 927 9.28 34.35 5.71
N TYR A 928 8.67 34.97 6.71
CA TYR A 928 8.24 36.37 6.72
C TYR A 928 8.82 37.08 7.94
N ASP A 929 9.61 38.12 7.68
CA ASP A 929 9.95 39.18 8.63
C ASP A 929 9.05 40.36 8.29
N LEU A 930 8.10 40.68 9.16
CA LEU A 930 7.08 41.68 8.87
C LEU A 930 7.62 43.11 8.94
N THR A 931 8.76 43.35 9.59
CA THR A 931 9.26 44.70 9.91
C THR A 931 10.66 45.02 9.37
N GLY A 932 11.36 44.03 8.84
CA GLY A 932 12.72 44.16 8.32
C GLY A 932 13.77 44.24 9.44
N ASP A 933 13.48 43.70 10.62
CA ASP A 933 14.38 43.74 11.78
C ASP A 933 15.33 42.54 11.86
N GLY A 934 15.16 41.56 10.97
CA GLY A 934 15.99 40.36 10.88
C GLY A 934 15.45 39.16 11.67
N GLU A 935 14.28 39.27 12.31
CA GLU A 935 13.61 38.14 12.96
C GLU A 935 12.44 37.59 12.11
N TRP A 936 12.30 36.27 12.03
CA TRP A 936 11.19 35.63 11.31
C TRP A 936 9.92 35.57 12.17
N ASP A 937 8.98 36.48 11.93
CA ASP A 937 7.66 36.52 12.57
C ASP A 937 6.75 35.34 12.18
N ARG A 938 6.93 34.80 10.97
CA ARG A 938 6.21 33.62 10.48
C ARG A 938 7.10 32.75 9.61
N VAL A 939 7.02 31.43 9.82
CA VAL A 939 7.72 30.43 9.01
C VAL A 939 6.73 29.33 8.65
N GLU A 940 6.69 29.00 7.37
CA GLU A 940 5.90 27.90 6.81
C GLU A 940 6.87 26.89 6.20
N VAL A 941 6.81 25.63 6.62
CA VAL A 941 7.57 24.52 6.05
C VAL A 941 6.59 23.52 5.47
N TYR A 942 6.79 23.16 4.20
CA TYR A 942 5.93 22.27 3.45
C TYR A 942 6.48 20.84 3.45
N ARG A 943 5.58 19.84 3.34
CA ARG A 943 5.93 18.42 3.25
C ARG A 943 6.83 18.19 2.04
N TYR A 944 7.72 17.20 2.09
CA TYR A 944 8.57 16.92 0.93
C TYR A 944 7.74 16.36 -0.23
N PHE A 945 8.15 16.68 -1.44
CA PHE A 945 7.62 16.14 -2.69
C PHE A 945 8.62 15.13 -3.24
N ALA A 946 8.23 13.85 -3.24
CA ALA A 946 9.02 12.78 -3.85
C ALA A 946 9.02 12.96 -5.37
N THR A 947 10.21 13.08 -5.95
CA THR A 947 10.40 13.22 -7.40
C THR A 947 10.67 11.85 -8.02
N ASP A 948 10.23 11.65 -9.25
CA ASP A 948 10.69 10.52 -10.06
C ASP A 948 12.11 10.77 -10.62
N PRO A 949 12.86 9.72 -11.01
CA PRO A 949 14.15 9.88 -11.69
C PRO A 949 13.99 9.84 -13.21
N LEU A 950 12.96 10.49 -13.75
CA LEU A 950 12.77 10.68 -15.18
C LEU A 950 13.05 12.14 -15.57
N PRO A 951 13.71 12.40 -16.71
CA PRO A 951 13.91 13.77 -17.18
C PRO A 951 12.57 14.46 -17.51
N GLY A 952 12.26 15.52 -16.79
CA GLY A 952 11.05 16.31 -16.99
C GLY A 952 10.64 17.05 -15.71
N PRO A 953 10.09 18.28 -15.80
CA PRO A 953 9.68 19.00 -14.60
C PRO A 953 8.38 18.44 -14.03
N GLU A 954 8.43 18.00 -12.79
CA GLU A 954 7.30 17.73 -11.91
C GLU A 954 6.85 19.02 -11.20
N ARG A 955 5.57 19.08 -10.81
CA ARG A 955 4.98 20.28 -10.19
C ARG A 955 4.90 20.12 -8.68
N TYR A 956 5.84 20.72 -7.98
CA TYR A 956 5.80 20.82 -6.53
C TYR A 956 5.06 22.08 -6.12
N THR A 957 3.86 21.90 -5.58
CA THR A 957 2.97 23.01 -5.21
C THR A 957 2.67 23.03 -3.73
N GLU A 958 2.09 24.12 -3.21
CA GLU A 958 1.66 24.19 -1.81
C GLU A 958 0.64 23.10 -1.43
N ALA A 959 0.02 22.45 -2.42
CA ALA A 959 -0.98 21.40 -2.24
C ALA A 959 -0.45 20.17 -1.49
N VAL A 960 0.87 19.98 -1.39
CA VAL A 960 1.46 18.94 -0.52
C VAL A 960 1.14 19.15 0.97
N GLY A 961 0.70 20.35 1.33
CA GLY A 961 0.39 20.76 2.69
C GLY A 961 1.60 21.30 3.46
N ALA A 962 1.31 22.27 4.33
CA ALA A 962 2.29 22.76 5.29
C ALA A 962 2.44 21.73 6.43
N GLU A 963 3.65 21.20 6.60
CA GLU A 963 3.97 20.30 7.72
C GLU A 963 4.12 21.07 9.03
N ARG A 964 4.65 22.29 8.96
CA ARG A 964 4.84 23.14 10.12
C ARG A 964 4.61 24.60 9.77
N VAL A 965 3.73 25.24 10.54
CA VAL A 965 3.51 26.69 10.47
C VAL A 965 3.71 27.27 11.86
N THR A 966 4.62 28.23 11.98
CA THR A 966 4.83 29.00 13.22
C THR A 966 4.59 30.47 12.97
N GLY A 967 4.01 31.16 13.95
CA GLY A 967 3.75 32.60 13.86
C GLY A 967 2.51 32.95 13.03
N THR A 968 2.16 34.24 13.00
CA THR A 968 0.95 34.75 12.33
C THR A 968 1.33 35.78 11.28
N LEU A 969 0.73 35.69 10.10
CA LEU A 969 0.98 36.66 9.05
C LEU A 969 0.38 38.01 9.44
N GLY A 970 1.18 39.06 9.37
CA GLY A 970 0.77 40.42 9.67
C GLY A 970 1.04 41.38 8.53
N ARG A 971 0.93 42.68 8.84
CA ARG A 971 1.21 43.74 7.86
C ARG A 971 2.71 43.86 7.65
N MET A 972 3.18 43.66 6.42
CA MET A 972 4.55 43.91 5.99
C MET A 972 4.82 45.42 5.89
N ARG A 973 5.90 45.89 6.52
CA ARG A 973 6.36 47.30 6.50
C ARG A 973 7.86 47.37 6.27
N GLY A 974 8.26 47.37 5.00
CA GLY A 974 9.67 47.25 4.64
C GLY A 974 10.26 45.90 5.05
N GLY A 975 9.40 44.88 5.17
CA GLY A 975 9.77 43.56 5.66
C GLY A 975 10.53 42.72 4.64
N THR A 976 10.95 41.54 5.07
CA THR A 976 11.74 40.60 4.27
C THR A 976 10.98 39.30 4.08
N VAL A 977 11.01 38.77 2.85
CA VAL A 977 10.46 37.45 2.51
C VAL A 977 11.59 36.56 2.04
N ARG A 978 11.58 35.31 2.49
CA ARG A 978 12.58 34.31 2.16
C ARG A 978 11.93 33.01 1.72
N VAL A 979 12.42 32.45 0.63
CA VAL A 979 12.06 31.12 0.12
C VAL A 979 13.31 30.25 0.18
N ALA A 980 13.22 29.08 0.81
CA ALA A 980 14.30 28.09 0.82
C ALA A 980 13.82 26.77 0.21
N VAL A 981 14.68 26.12 -0.60
CA VAL A 981 14.42 24.85 -1.28
C VAL A 981 15.58 23.89 -1.03
N TRP A 982 15.29 22.65 -0.61
CA TRP A 982 16.33 21.63 -0.36
C TRP A 982 15.81 20.21 -0.57
N ASN A 983 16.70 19.27 -0.90
CA ASN A 983 16.35 17.85 -0.88
C ASN A 983 16.38 17.34 0.56
N ALA A 984 15.24 16.85 1.06
CA ALA A 984 15.08 16.26 2.39
C ALA A 984 15.47 14.77 2.43
N ILE A 985 15.34 14.10 1.28
CA ILE A 985 15.84 12.74 1.03
C ILE A 985 16.46 12.68 -0.37
N GLY A 986 17.29 11.66 -0.62
CA GLY A 986 17.91 11.40 -1.92
C GLY A 986 19.40 11.73 -2.00
N SER A 987 20.10 10.97 -2.83
CA SER A 987 21.58 10.93 -2.87
C SER A 987 22.22 11.88 -3.89
N GLY A 988 21.41 12.54 -4.73
CA GLY A 988 21.87 13.47 -5.76
C GLY A 988 21.08 14.78 -5.81
N PRO A 989 21.51 15.73 -6.66
CA PRO A 989 20.85 17.03 -6.76
C PRO A 989 19.52 16.97 -7.50
N SER A 990 18.62 17.90 -7.22
CA SER A 990 17.46 18.22 -8.06
C SER A 990 17.68 19.57 -8.75
N THR A 991 16.83 19.93 -9.71
CA THR A 991 16.83 21.26 -10.32
C THR A 991 15.47 21.91 -10.22
N VAL A 992 15.43 23.22 -9.95
CA VAL A 992 14.22 24.04 -10.06
C VAL A 992 14.36 24.86 -11.33
N ARG A 993 13.38 24.76 -12.25
CA ARG A 993 13.34 25.60 -13.45
C ARG A 993 12.69 26.94 -13.14
N LEU A 994 13.49 28.01 -13.20
CA LEU A 994 13.11 29.33 -12.68
C LEU A 994 11.96 29.98 -13.45
N ALA A 995 11.96 29.88 -14.78
CA ALA A 995 10.92 30.48 -15.63
C ALA A 995 9.52 29.87 -15.42
N ASP A 996 9.46 28.64 -14.92
CA ASP A 996 8.23 27.86 -14.72
C ASP A 996 7.85 27.78 -13.23
N SER A 997 8.55 28.50 -12.35
CA SER A 997 8.42 28.41 -10.89
C SER A 997 8.03 29.74 -10.27
N VAL A 998 7.01 29.76 -9.40
CA VAL A 998 6.46 30.99 -8.81
C VAL A 998 6.04 30.79 -7.35
N VAL A 999 6.17 31.84 -6.53
CA VAL A 999 5.64 31.92 -5.18
C VAL A 999 4.69 33.12 -5.08
N HIS A 1000 3.46 32.88 -4.64
CA HIS A 1000 2.45 33.91 -4.41
C HIS A 1000 2.28 34.16 -2.92
N LEU A 1001 2.57 35.39 -2.50
CA LEU A 1001 2.36 35.78 -1.11
C LEU A 1001 0.91 36.18 -0.86
N PRO A 1002 0.32 35.84 0.30
CA PRO A 1002 -1.02 36.23 0.71
C PRO A 1002 -1.07 37.69 1.20
N LEU A 1003 -0.57 38.60 0.36
CA LEU A 1003 -0.47 40.02 0.60
C LEU A 1003 -1.15 40.79 -0.53
N ARG A 1004 -1.68 41.98 -0.21
CA ARG A 1004 -2.13 42.98 -1.19
C ARG A 1004 -1.40 44.29 -0.97
N GLU A 1005 -1.20 45.04 -2.04
CA GLU A 1005 -0.46 46.31 -1.97
C GLU A 1005 -1.07 47.26 -0.93
N ALA A 1006 -0.19 47.91 -0.16
CA ALA A 1006 -0.61 48.97 0.74
C ALA A 1006 -0.76 50.26 -0.07
N SER A 1007 -2.00 50.57 -0.48
CA SER A 1007 -2.39 51.88 -1.04
C SER A 1007 -1.91 53.06 -0.21
#